data_AF-A0A8H4KUM9-F1
#
_entry.id   AF-A0A8H4KUM9-F1
#
_cell.length_a   1.000
_cell.length_b   1.000
_cell.length_c   1.000
_cell.angle_alpha   90.00
_cell.angle_beta   90.00
_cell.angle_gamma   90.00
#
_symmetry.space_group_name_H-M   'P 1'
#
loop_
_entity.id
_entity.type
_entity.pdbx_description
1 polymer ?
#
loop_
_entity_poly.entity_id
_entity_poly.type
_entity_poly.pdbx_seq_one_letter_code
_entity_poly.pdbx_strand_id
1 'polypeptide(L)'
;MDQNPEKPVLFFDIDNCLYSRNDKVLEHMGFLIDDYFKKHLDLSPDDAEQLHKNYSKQYGQAIEGLVRHHQIDALEYNAKVDDALPLDELIKPNPQLRQFLQDIDTSKVRLWLLTNAYVNHGKRVVRLLGVEDLFEGLTYCDYSKIPFVCKPQKDMYLKAMKEAGVSDLSKCFFVDDSYNNCVGARKAGWTAIHFVEKGFPMPDTPASQYQIRHLEELRSLYPEFFKFLLWIDGNDYDYVRLSGVARWLGGHYSDTHQVPVDPNTRWDDDISMDDSDDSDDQDAEPEHVIIVCNSHVMHRRAGYCRGFVFHDTCWTLLNLEVDVDLKLLYCLCASLPTGKDAHYAIINWGHDYGGAAEFYMHNEIEALRQPHTQPETVPREHSSNPLHIPALKKAIEFSERMQRDAFRSRLNPQDLGIDKDAFALLSPEILQTILTLLPSPDIHSLRLASPVFATQGLSERFWESRFTQGKEFEYLPEVFSTPPASWRALYLSLHIWASDSLVMANRRRVWTLAKQIHGLLRQMKGNPCLGPSKRTVPELSVRAYSRQKDDWTSASRYVTPNDTEFISGCRALRTRLLEFPEHLKVGHFFGLDRSGAGLGYTPTFGGTLIRVPGKLQCIRGFEVALDTNGIRDIAIIAEDGTTLPWATGGSPSYPRRLLTDVEGISAIEAKFDAFKLVELSRNRVTPREQTHPRERFLWLPEIPRKEWIFDGLLPLGDDTNPNVPIMTVVYDDDDDCSWSDVHSIDTTYIDECHPTTLKFRPWPEGKKQILGSYSLQFDFGGPRRFGRMGDGGLGCPVNADDGEQVISLEVQVDQGFIVGIRFNSNHARTALLTPEESPLIHLPWIKIRPSGSRVIGMFSQGAGWGLQDQRSLGKRRENGFPKTRTGDRWKRFPRSTYSQLLENEGTVVAIVSRHPKIPADVSDHTRISLHAADLTVPDQIEAVFKKFNPHAIIHTASPSYLDTTTNLVKANVDGTNALLKAATACTKTSAFVFTSTDSAVIPTQEPLSEDDAVLYGETNAPNSYAMTKAMAEKLAIAANSAQLHTSALRIPAFYGKHDTNFVPQLVRSIRRKEHKMQLGKDKKPFEFLYVKKAAEAHILAMNALLDPQTMDWAMATL
;
A
#
# COMPACT_ATOMS: atom_id res chain seq x y z
N MET A 1 -27.50 12.94 -29.54
CA MET A 1 -28.34 11.87 -30.17
C MET A 1 -27.89 10.59 -29.50
N ASP A 2 -28.78 9.82 -28.88
CA ASP A 2 -28.37 8.71 -28.02
C ASP A 2 -27.47 7.70 -28.75
N GLN A 3 -26.17 7.75 -28.43
CA GLN A 3 -25.13 6.81 -28.86
C GLN A 3 -24.32 6.32 -27.66
N ASN A 4 -25.00 6.04 -26.55
CA ASN A 4 -24.56 4.93 -25.71
C ASN A 4 -24.82 3.65 -26.52
N PRO A 5 -23.81 2.83 -26.88
CA PRO A 5 -24.04 1.65 -27.69
C PRO A 5 -25.07 0.75 -27.01
N GLU A 6 -26.14 0.42 -27.74
CA GLU A 6 -27.20 -0.43 -27.25
C GLU A 6 -26.61 -1.76 -26.77
N LYS A 7 -26.89 -2.15 -25.51
CA LYS A 7 -26.32 -3.34 -24.89
C LYS A 7 -26.94 -4.62 -25.46
N PRO A 8 -26.18 -5.72 -25.56
CA PRO A 8 -26.74 -7.06 -25.58
C PRO A 8 -27.78 -7.29 -24.48
N VAL A 9 -28.83 -8.05 -24.79
CA VAL A 9 -29.82 -8.54 -23.84
C VAL A 9 -29.80 -10.06 -23.90
N LEU A 10 -29.57 -10.69 -22.76
CA LEU A 10 -29.69 -12.13 -22.56
C LEU A 10 -31.04 -12.41 -21.92
N PHE A 11 -31.97 -12.87 -22.76
CA PHE A 11 -33.30 -13.30 -22.38
C PHE A 11 -33.26 -14.75 -21.88
N PHE A 12 -33.92 -15.02 -20.76
CA PHE A 12 -34.13 -16.37 -20.22
C PHE A 12 -35.62 -16.69 -20.20
N ASP A 13 -36.00 -17.91 -20.62
CA ASP A 13 -37.26 -18.48 -20.16
C ASP A 13 -37.22 -18.75 -18.64
N ILE A 14 -38.38 -18.99 -18.03
CA ILE A 14 -38.49 -19.30 -16.60
C ILE A 14 -38.68 -20.81 -16.42
N ASP A 15 -39.74 -21.33 -17.01
CA ASP A 15 -40.23 -22.68 -16.80
C ASP A 15 -39.33 -23.71 -17.50
N ASN A 16 -38.94 -24.78 -16.80
CA ASN A 16 -37.88 -25.73 -17.19
C ASN A 16 -36.49 -25.14 -17.48
N CYS A 17 -36.29 -23.82 -17.36
CA CYS A 17 -35.05 -23.15 -17.75
C CYS A 17 -34.29 -22.56 -16.55
N LEU A 18 -35.00 -22.02 -15.56
CA LEU A 18 -34.42 -21.56 -14.27
C LEU A 18 -34.65 -22.57 -13.13
N TYR A 19 -35.42 -23.63 -13.37
CA TYR A 19 -35.66 -24.75 -12.46
C TYR A 19 -35.80 -26.06 -13.25
N SER A 20 -35.65 -27.21 -12.58
CA SER A 20 -35.58 -28.52 -13.24
C SER A 20 -36.96 -29.03 -13.67
N ARG A 21 -37.03 -29.80 -14.76
CA ARG A 21 -38.25 -30.59 -15.05
C ARG A 21 -38.58 -31.59 -13.94
N ASN A 22 -37.57 -32.02 -13.17
CA ASN A 22 -37.72 -32.97 -12.08
C ASN A 22 -38.37 -32.34 -10.82
N ASP A 23 -38.50 -31.01 -10.76
CA ASP A 23 -39.20 -30.29 -9.67
C ASP A 23 -40.74 -30.48 -9.74
N LYS A 24 -41.23 -31.26 -10.72
CA LYS A 24 -42.65 -31.67 -10.92
C LYS A 24 -43.66 -30.55 -11.13
N VAL A 25 -43.23 -29.30 -11.19
CA VAL A 25 -44.11 -28.13 -11.41
C VAL A 25 -44.99 -28.32 -12.65
N LEU A 26 -44.41 -28.78 -13.78
CA LEU A 26 -45.19 -29.07 -14.99
C LEU A 26 -46.03 -30.36 -14.92
N GLU A 27 -45.68 -31.32 -14.06
CA GLU A 27 -46.49 -32.52 -13.82
C GLU A 27 -47.79 -32.12 -13.09
N HIS A 28 -47.64 -31.35 -11.99
CA HIS A 28 -48.76 -30.75 -11.26
C HIS A 28 -49.58 -29.78 -12.13
N MET A 29 -48.92 -28.97 -12.97
CA MET A 29 -49.62 -28.06 -13.88
C MET A 29 -50.39 -28.85 -14.94
N GLY A 30 -49.82 -29.90 -15.51
CA GLY A 30 -50.52 -30.81 -16.43
C GLY A 30 -51.78 -31.41 -15.83
N PHE A 31 -51.72 -31.90 -14.59
CA PHE A 31 -52.90 -32.40 -13.88
C PHE A 31 -53.99 -31.33 -13.68
N LEU A 32 -53.61 -30.09 -13.33
CA LEU A 32 -54.57 -28.98 -13.18
C LEU A 32 -55.17 -28.55 -14.53
N ILE A 33 -54.40 -28.55 -15.61
CA ILE A 33 -54.88 -28.25 -16.97
C ILE A 33 -55.89 -29.32 -17.40
N ASP A 34 -55.54 -30.60 -17.27
CA ASP A 34 -56.41 -31.69 -17.68
C ASP A 34 -57.70 -31.73 -16.84
N ASP A 35 -57.63 -31.49 -15.53
CA ASP A 35 -58.78 -31.35 -14.65
C ASP A 35 -59.67 -30.15 -15.03
N TYR A 36 -59.06 -29.02 -15.40
CA TYR A 36 -59.79 -27.85 -15.91
C TYR A 36 -60.52 -28.18 -17.23
N PHE A 37 -59.85 -28.84 -18.18
CA PHE A 37 -60.46 -29.27 -19.45
C PHE A 37 -61.66 -30.21 -19.20
N LYS A 38 -61.51 -31.22 -18.33
CA LYS A 38 -62.59 -32.16 -17.97
C LYS A 38 -63.80 -31.41 -17.38
N LYS A 39 -63.57 -30.49 -16.44
CA LYS A 39 -64.63 -29.77 -15.71
C LYS A 39 -65.38 -28.70 -16.53
N HIS A 40 -64.71 -28.04 -17.48
CA HIS A 40 -65.31 -26.91 -18.21
C HIS A 40 -65.74 -27.26 -19.64
N LEU A 41 -65.26 -28.37 -20.20
CA LEU A 41 -65.60 -28.82 -21.56
C LEU A 41 -66.38 -30.15 -21.62
N ASP A 42 -66.70 -30.76 -20.47
CA ASP A 42 -67.39 -32.05 -20.32
C ASP A 42 -66.71 -33.20 -21.10
N LEU A 43 -65.36 -33.19 -21.08
CA LEU A 43 -64.51 -34.15 -21.80
C LEU A 43 -64.16 -35.37 -20.94
N SER A 44 -63.96 -36.52 -21.60
CA SER A 44 -63.38 -37.70 -20.95
C SER A 44 -61.92 -37.44 -20.52
N PRO A 45 -61.34 -38.25 -19.62
CA PRO A 45 -59.95 -38.10 -19.20
C PRO A 45 -58.96 -38.06 -20.37
N ASP A 46 -59.15 -38.95 -21.34
CA ASP A 46 -58.26 -39.15 -22.49
C ASP A 46 -58.46 -38.04 -23.55
N ASP A 47 -59.72 -37.63 -23.79
CA ASP A 47 -60.04 -36.52 -24.70
C ASP A 47 -59.48 -35.19 -24.20
N ALA A 48 -59.53 -34.94 -22.88
CA ALA A 48 -58.98 -33.75 -22.26
C ALA A 48 -57.45 -33.69 -22.40
N GLU A 49 -56.75 -34.77 -22.05
CA GLU A 49 -55.29 -34.88 -22.19
C GLU A 49 -54.86 -34.74 -23.67
N GLN A 50 -55.61 -35.36 -24.59
CA GLN A 50 -55.35 -35.26 -26.03
C GLN A 50 -55.61 -33.85 -26.57
N LEU A 51 -56.69 -33.17 -26.15
CA LEU A 51 -57.00 -31.80 -26.58
C LEU A 51 -55.98 -30.79 -26.02
N HIS A 52 -55.58 -30.95 -24.75
CA HIS A 52 -54.49 -30.20 -24.14
C HIS A 52 -53.20 -30.36 -24.96
N LYS A 53 -52.73 -31.60 -25.19
CA LYS A 53 -51.53 -31.87 -26.00
C LYS A 53 -51.62 -31.27 -27.41
N ASN A 54 -52.79 -31.35 -28.04
CA ASN A 54 -53.03 -30.74 -29.36
C ASN A 54 -52.95 -29.21 -29.32
N TYR A 55 -53.57 -28.55 -28.35
CA TYR A 55 -53.55 -27.08 -28.24
C TYR A 55 -52.16 -26.54 -27.87
N SER A 56 -51.47 -27.14 -26.89
CA SER A 56 -50.08 -26.78 -26.58
C SER A 56 -49.15 -26.95 -27.79
N LYS A 57 -49.33 -28.02 -28.58
CA LYS A 57 -48.54 -28.26 -29.80
C LYS A 57 -48.89 -27.31 -30.96
N GLN A 58 -50.17 -26.94 -31.12
CA GLN A 58 -50.64 -26.13 -32.24
C GLN A 58 -50.45 -24.62 -32.03
N TYR A 59 -50.60 -24.14 -30.80
CA TYR A 59 -50.63 -22.71 -30.47
C TYR A 59 -49.51 -22.27 -29.52
N GLY A 60 -48.67 -23.19 -29.06
CA GLY A 60 -47.57 -22.94 -28.11
C GLY A 60 -47.99 -23.00 -26.64
N GLN A 61 -49.29 -22.87 -26.34
CA GLN A 61 -49.88 -23.03 -25.00
C GLN A 61 -51.33 -23.54 -25.08
N ALA A 62 -51.75 -24.36 -24.12
CA ALA A 62 -53.10 -24.91 -24.04
C ALA A 62 -54.20 -23.84 -24.00
N ILE A 63 -53.97 -22.77 -23.22
CA ILE A 63 -54.94 -21.70 -22.99
C ILE A 63 -55.30 -20.90 -24.24
N GLU A 64 -54.40 -20.81 -25.24
CA GLU A 64 -54.72 -20.14 -26.50
C GLU A 64 -55.87 -20.85 -27.23
N GLY A 65 -55.81 -22.18 -27.33
CA GLY A 65 -56.88 -22.97 -27.92
C GLY A 65 -58.18 -22.96 -27.11
N LEU A 66 -58.10 -22.89 -25.77
CA LEU A 66 -59.26 -22.71 -24.91
C LEU A 66 -59.97 -21.37 -25.17
N VAL A 67 -59.25 -20.26 -25.18
CA VAL A 67 -59.82 -18.93 -25.47
C VAL A 67 -60.36 -18.86 -26.89
N ARG A 68 -59.59 -19.36 -27.87
CA ARG A 68 -59.91 -19.29 -29.30
C ARG A 68 -61.16 -20.09 -29.68
N HIS A 69 -61.33 -21.29 -29.14
CA HIS A 69 -62.39 -22.22 -29.58
C HIS A 69 -63.52 -22.42 -28.56
N HIS A 70 -63.26 -22.19 -27.27
CA HIS A 70 -64.20 -22.49 -26.18
C HIS A 70 -64.61 -21.27 -25.34
N GLN A 71 -64.12 -20.07 -25.66
CA GLN A 71 -64.49 -18.80 -25.00
C GLN A 71 -64.23 -18.75 -23.48
N ILE A 72 -63.26 -19.54 -23.01
CA ILE A 72 -62.81 -19.58 -21.61
C ILE A 72 -62.20 -18.22 -21.19
N ASP A 73 -62.44 -17.79 -19.94
CA ASP A 73 -61.73 -16.65 -19.36
C ASP A 73 -60.30 -17.06 -18.96
N ALA A 74 -59.31 -16.37 -19.54
CA ALA A 74 -57.89 -16.65 -19.35
C ALA A 74 -57.38 -16.34 -17.94
N LEU A 75 -57.99 -15.38 -17.25
CA LEU A 75 -57.65 -15.01 -15.88
C LEU A 75 -58.31 -15.95 -14.87
N GLU A 76 -59.52 -16.46 -15.17
CA GLU A 76 -60.08 -17.57 -14.40
C GLU A 76 -59.21 -18.83 -14.52
N TYR A 77 -58.83 -19.22 -15.75
CA TYR A 77 -57.93 -20.35 -15.97
C TYR A 77 -56.62 -20.22 -15.18
N ASN A 78 -55.96 -19.06 -15.24
CA ASN A 78 -54.75 -18.78 -14.46
C ASN A 78 -54.97 -18.94 -12.95
N ALA A 79 -56.13 -18.50 -12.44
CA ALA A 79 -56.52 -18.64 -11.04
C ALA A 79 -56.90 -20.08 -10.62
N LYS A 80 -57.01 -21.02 -11.57
CA LYS A 80 -57.25 -22.46 -11.33
C LYS A 80 -56.04 -23.35 -11.67
N VAL A 81 -55.09 -22.85 -12.44
CA VAL A 81 -53.89 -23.57 -12.91
C VAL A 81 -52.64 -22.89 -12.31
N ASP A 82 -52.04 -21.93 -13.01
CA ASP A 82 -50.73 -21.33 -12.70
C ASP A 82 -50.66 -20.78 -11.25
N ASP A 83 -51.63 -19.95 -10.83
CA ASP A 83 -51.66 -19.37 -9.48
C ASP A 83 -52.05 -20.40 -8.40
N ALA A 84 -52.68 -21.51 -8.78
CA ALA A 84 -53.14 -22.57 -7.86
C ALA A 84 -52.06 -23.61 -7.52
N LEU A 85 -50.90 -23.58 -8.21
CA LEU A 85 -49.79 -24.49 -7.95
C LEU A 85 -49.19 -24.28 -6.54
N PRO A 86 -48.77 -25.35 -5.82
CA PRO A 86 -48.09 -25.26 -4.53
C PRO A 86 -46.58 -24.96 -4.71
N LEU A 87 -46.25 -23.88 -5.44
CA LEU A 87 -44.86 -23.55 -5.79
C LEU A 87 -43.96 -23.36 -4.56
N ASP A 88 -44.50 -22.91 -3.43
CA ASP A 88 -43.77 -22.73 -2.17
C ASP A 88 -43.32 -24.06 -1.52
N GLU A 89 -43.88 -25.20 -1.97
CA GLU A 89 -43.45 -26.55 -1.58
C GLU A 89 -42.48 -27.17 -2.62
N LEU A 90 -42.71 -26.89 -3.90
CA LEU A 90 -41.97 -27.46 -5.05
C LEU A 90 -40.66 -26.70 -5.35
N ILE A 91 -40.69 -25.37 -5.34
CA ILE A 91 -39.58 -24.49 -5.73
C ILE A 91 -38.93 -23.90 -4.49
N LYS A 92 -37.63 -24.17 -4.33
CA LYS A 92 -36.80 -23.68 -3.23
C LYS A 92 -35.76 -22.67 -3.76
N PRO A 93 -35.18 -21.82 -2.89
CA PRO A 93 -34.07 -20.95 -3.29
C PRO A 93 -32.92 -21.77 -3.88
N ASN A 94 -32.37 -21.33 -5.01
CA ASN A 94 -31.28 -22.03 -5.70
C ASN A 94 -29.99 -21.18 -5.65
N PRO A 95 -29.06 -21.46 -4.71
CA PRO A 95 -27.82 -20.69 -4.57
C PRO A 95 -26.88 -20.82 -5.77
N GLN A 96 -26.87 -21.96 -6.46
CA GLN A 96 -26.04 -22.18 -7.65
C GLN A 96 -26.51 -21.28 -8.79
N LEU A 97 -27.81 -21.32 -9.12
CA LEU A 97 -28.41 -20.41 -10.11
C LEU A 97 -28.20 -18.94 -9.73
N ARG A 98 -28.36 -18.59 -8.45
CA ARG A 98 -28.13 -17.22 -7.98
C ARG A 98 -26.68 -16.79 -8.20
N GLN A 99 -25.70 -17.65 -7.91
CA GLN A 99 -24.28 -17.36 -8.16
C GLN A 99 -23.98 -17.25 -9.65
N PHE A 100 -24.50 -18.17 -10.49
CA PHE A 100 -24.38 -18.12 -11.94
C PHE A 100 -24.84 -16.77 -12.51
N LEU A 101 -26.05 -16.34 -12.14
CA LEU A 101 -26.62 -15.07 -12.58
C LEU A 101 -25.88 -13.85 -11.98
N GLN A 102 -25.31 -13.97 -10.78
CA GLN A 102 -24.46 -12.94 -10.16
C GLN A 102 -23.06 -12.86 -10.79
N ASP A 103 -22.55 -13.93 -11.39
CA ASP A 103 -21.27 -13.93 -12.11
C ASP A 103 -21.36 -13.22 -13.47
N ILE A 104 -22.56 -13.13 -14.05
CA ILE A 104 -22.81 -12.34 -15.26
C ILE A 104 -22.48 -10.87 -14.98
N ASP A 105 -21.77 -10.25 -15.92
CA ASP A 105 -21.40 -8.84 -15.86
C ASP A 105 -22.51 -7.98 -16.47
N THR A 106 -23.42 -7.53 -15.60
CA THR A 106 -24.51 -6.62 -15.97
C THR A 106 -24.05 -5.23 -16.43
N SER A 107 -22.74 -4.91 -16.34
CA SER A 107 -22.18 -3.75 -17.03
C SER A 107 -22.11 -3.95 -18.55
N LYS A 108 -21.92 -5.20 -19.02
CA LYS A 108 -21.78 -5.57 -20.44
C LYS A 108 -23.12 -5.99 -21.08
N VAL A 109 -23.89 -6.86 -20.42
CA VAL A 109 -25.15 -7.45 -20.93
C VAL A 109 -26.33 -7.15 -19.99
N ARG A 110 -27.57 -7.07 -20.51
CA ARG A 110 -28.79 -6.95 -19.70
C ARG A 110 -29.40 -8.33 -19.45
N LEU A 111 -29.87 -8.59 -18.23
CA LEU A 111 -30.63 -9.80 -17.91
C LEU A 111 -32.13 -9.53 -17.98
N TRP A 112 -32.87 -10.34 -18.74
CA TRP A 112 -34.31 -10.17 -18.93
C TRP A 112 -35.06 -11.51 -18.92
N LEU A 113 -36.26 -11.54 -18.36
CA LEU A 113 -37.11 -12.74 -18.32
C LEU A 113 -38.12 -12.72 -19.48
N LEU A 114 -38.31 -13.86 -20.15
CA LEU A 114 -39.20 -14.03 -21.32
C LEU A 114 -40.00 -15.34 -21.22
N THR A 115 -41.01 -15.35 -20.34
CA THR A 115 -41.90 -16.51 -20.12
C THR A 115 -43.14 -16.48 -21.02
N ASN A 116 -43.72 -17.67 -21.23
CA ASN A 116 -45.05 -17.83 -21.81
C ASN A 116 -46.19 -17.74 -20.78
N ALA A 117 -45.90 -17.93 -19.48
CA ALA A 117 -46.89 -17.81 -18.41
C ALA A 117 -47.32 -16.35 -18.16
N TYR A 118 -48.28 -16.17 -17.24
CA TYR A 118 -48.71 -14.84 -16.78
C TYR A 118 -47.74 -14.22 -15.76
N VAL A 119 -47.90 -12.92 -15.51
CA VAL A 119 -47.01 -12.12 -14.65
C VAL A 119 -46.97 -12.57 -13.18
N ASN A 120 -48.04 -13.18 -12.68
CA ASN A 120 -48.12 -13.68 -11.30
C ASN A 120 -47.16 -14.85 -11.08
N HIS A 121 -47.33 -15.91 -11.86
CA HIS A 121 -46.50 -17.12 -11.86
C HIS A 121 -45.02 -16.80 -12.07
N GLY A 122 -44.69 -16.08 -13.15
CA GLY A 122 -43.31 -15.75 -13.48
C GLY A 122 -42.57 -15.01 -12.36
N LYS A 123 -43.25 -14.09 -11.64
CA LYS A 123 -42.68 -13.41 -10.46
C LYS A 123 -42.58 -14.31 -9.23
N ARG A 124 -43.57 -15.17 -8.99
CA ARG A 124 -43.58 -16.10 -7.85
C ARG A 124 -42.42 -17.09 -7.97
N VAL A 125 -42.17 -17.65 -9.16
CA VAL A 125 -41.04 -18.54 -9.43
C VAL A 125 -39.69 -17.87 -9.14
N VAL A 126 -39.38 -16.72 -9.76
CA VAL A 126 -38.06 -16.08 -9.57
C VAL A 126 -37.86 -15.53 -8.16
N ARG A 127 -38.94 -15.25 -7.41
CA ARG A 127 -38.87 -14.93 -5.98
C ARG A 127 -38.52 -16.15 -5.14
N LEU A 128 -39.16 -17.29 -5.38
CA LEU A 128 -38.92 -18.53 -4.64
C LEU A 128 -37.52 -19.10 -4.92
N LEU A 129 -37.06 -19.05 -6.17
CA LEU A 129 -35.66 -19.34 -6.55
C LEU A 129 -34.65 -18.37 -5.94
N GLY A 130 -35.10 -17.19 -5.47
CA GLY A 130 -34.24 -16.17 -4.88
C GLY A 130 -33.40 -15.42 -5.91
N VAL A 131 -33.95 -15.09 -7.08
CA VAL A 131 -33.24 -14.40 -8.19
C VAL A 131 -34.00 -13.20 -8.80
N GLU A 132 -35.17 -12.83 -8.26
CA GLU A 132 -36.01 -11.70 -8.72
C GLU A 132 -35.24 -10.36 -8.84
N ASP A 133 -34.23 -10.13 -8.00
CA ASP A 133 -33.41 -8.91 -7.96
C ASP A 133 -32.29 -8.84 -9.02
N LEU A 134 -32.05 -9.91 -9.78
CA LEU A 134 -30.97 -10.00 -10.76
C LEU A 134 -31.41 -9.63 -12.20
N PHE A 135 -32.71 -9.61 -12.48
CA PHE A 135 -33.27 -9.33 -13.81
C PHE A 135 -33.79 -7.89 -13.90
N GLU A 136 -33.50 -7.22 -15.02
CA GLU A 136 -33.94 -5.83 -15.24
C GLU A 136 -35.42 -5.70 -15.66
N GLY A 137 -36.07 -6.82 -16.01
CA GLY A 137 -37.48 -6.84 -16.39
C GLY A 137 -38.00 -8.22 -16.79
N LEU A 138 -39.32 -8.27 -17.02
CA LEU A 138 -40.09 -9.48 -17.31
C LEU A 138 -41.08 -9.21 -18.44
N THR A 139 -40.88 -9.88 -19.57
CA THR A 139 -41.84 -10.02 -20.65
C THR A 139 -42.61 -11.34 -20.45
N TYR A 140 -43.92 -11.23 -20.32
CA TYR A 140 -44.86 -12.32 -20.08
C TYR A 140 -45.98 -12.31 -21.14
N CYS A 141 -46.71 -13.42 -21.28
CA CYS A 141 -47.92 -13.47 -22.10
C CYS A 141 -49.07 -12.80 -21.37
N ASP A 142 -49.64 -11.74 -21.93
CA ASP A 142 -50.66 -10.96 -21.25
C ASP A 142 -52.06 -11.56 -21.43
N TYR A 143 -52.45 -12.44 -20.51
CA TYR A 143 -53.75 -13.10 -20.51
C TYR A 143 -54.95 -12.11 -20.46
N SER A 144 -54.74 -10.84 -20.11
CA SER A 144 -55.80 -9.81 -20.16
C SER A 144 -56.09 -9.28 -21.57
N LYS A 145 -55.34 -9.71 -22.60
CA LYS A 145 -55.43 -9.19 -23.97
C LYS A 145 -55.60 -10.31 -24.99
N ILE A 146 -56.68 -10.22 -25.77
CA ILE A 146 -56.99 -11.15 -26.88
C ILE A 146 -56.84 -10.38 -28.20
N PRO A 147 -56.16 -10.91 -29.23
CA PRO A 147 -55.45 -12.20 -29.26
C PRO A 147 -54.19 -12.20 -28.38
N PHE A 148 -53.81 -13.39 -27.88
CA PHE A 148 -52.57 -13.55 -27.12
C PHE A 148 -51.33 -13.32 -27.99
N VAL A 149 -50.30 -12.76 -27.34
CA VAL A 149 -48.95 -12.62 -27.88
C VAL A 149 -48.01 -13.49 -27.04
N CYS A 150 -47.59 -14.63 -27.60
CA CYS A 150 -46.82 -15.66 -26.91
C CYS A 150 -45.73 -16.27 -27.80
N LYS A 151 -44.72 -16.93 -27.21
CA LYS A 151 -43.74 -17.74 -27.94
C LYS A 151 -44.44 -18.96 -28.55
N PRO A 152 -44.15 -19.34 -29.81
CA PRO A 152 -43.06 -18.89 -30.67
C PRO A 152 -43.46 -17.81 -31.71
N GLN A 153 -44.51 -17.02 -31.47
CA GLN A 153 -44.97 -15.99 -32.41
C GLN A 153 -43.95 -14.85 -32.53
N LYS A 154 -43.79 -14.30 -33.75
CA LYS A 154 -42.82 -13.19 -34.00
C LYS A 154 -43.07 -11.98 -33.09
N ASP A 155 -44.34 -11.67 -32.84
CA ASP A 155 -44.74 -10.47 -32.10
C ASP A 155 -44.37 -10.55 -30.61
N MET A 156 -44.16 -11.74 -30.04
CA MET A 156 -43.66 -11.91 -28.67
C MET A 156 -42.20 -11.50 -28.54
N TYR A 157 -41.36 -11.83 -29.53
CA TYR A 157 -39.97 -11.36 -29.57
C TYR A 157 -39.92 -9.84 -29.82
N LEU A 158 -40.79 -9.29 -30.67
CA LEU A 158 -40.90 -7.83 -30.87
C LEU A 158 -41.40 -7.10 -29.61
N LYS A 159 -42.32 -7.71 -28.84
CA LYS A 159 -42.74 -7.25 -27.51
C LYS A 159 -41.55 -7.25 -26.54
N ALA A 160 -40.79 -8.35 -26.47
CA ALA A 160 -39.61 -8.50 -25.64
C ALA A 160 -38.53 -7.46 -25.97
N MET A 161 -38.21 -7.26 -27.26
CA MET A 161 -37.27 -6.22 -27.72
C MET A 161 -37.70 -4.82 -27.24
N LYS A 162 -38.96 -4.47 -27.45
CA LYS A 162 -39.53 -3.16 -27.08
C LYS A 162 -39.56 -2.93 -25.57
N GLU A 163 -39.88 -3.96 -24.78
CA GLU A 163 -39.92 -3.90 -23.32
C GLU A 163 -38.50 -3.84 -22.73
N ALA A 164 -37.56 -4.61 -23.27
CA ALA A 164 -36.14 -4.60 -22.90
C ALA A 164 -35.33 -3.44 -23.49
N GLY A 165 -35.93 -2.58 -24.31
CA GLY A 165 -35.27 -1.40 -24.89
C GLY A 165 -34.10 -1.73 -25.83
N VAL A 166 -34.22 -2.80 -26.61
CA VAL A 166 -33.25 -3.23 -27.64
C VAL A 166 -33.90 -3.21 -29.03
N SER A 167 -33.15 -2.81 -30.05
CA SER A 167 -33.62 -2.62 -31.42
C SER A 167 -32.79 -3.37 -32.47
N ASP A 168 -31.54 -3.69 -32.15
CA ASP A 168 -30.67 -4.55 -32.94
C ASP A 168 -30.96 -6.04 -32.66
N LEU A 169 -31.33 -6.78 -33.70
CA LEU A 169 -31.62 -8.22 -33.63
C LEU A 169 -30.38 -9.05 -33.24
N SER A 170 -29.18 -8.63 -33.66
CA SER A 170 -27.93 -9.35 -33.37
C SER A 170 -27.50 -9.27 -31.91
N LYS A 171 -28.16 -8.42 -31.12
CA LYS A 171 -27.92 -8.22 -29.69
C LYS A 171 -28.90 -8.96 -28.78
N CYS A 172 -29.85 -9.67 -29.36
CA CYS A 172 -30.84 -10.44 -28.61
C CYS A 172 -30.39 -11.91 -28.53
N PHE A 173 -29.90 -12.30 -27.35
CA PHE A 173 -29.50 -13.67 -27.02
C PHE A 173 -30.61 -14.31 -26.18
N PHE A 174 -30.93 -15.58 -26.41
CA PHE A 174 -32.11 -16.19 -25.78
C PHE A 174 -31.92 -17.65 -25.40
N VAL A 175 -32.20 -17.98 -24.13
CA VAL A 175 -32.10 -19.32 -23.56
C VAL A 175 -33.50 -19.83 -23.22
N ASP A 176 -33.88 -21.00 -23.76
CA ASP A 176 -35.24 -21.56 -23.66
C ASP A 176 -35.19 -23.10 -23.84
N ASP A 177 -36.08 -23.84 -23.18
CA ASP A 177 -36.13 -25.32 -23.24
C ASP A 177 -36.91 -25.87 -24.45
N SER A 178 -37.70 -25.02 -25.10
CA SER A 178 -38.62 -25.39 -26.15
C SER A 178 -37.97 -25.20 -27.52
N TYR A 179 -37.81 -26.34 -28.20
CA TYR A 179 -37.41 -26.43 -29.59
C TYR A 179 -38.09 -25.37 -30.49
N ASN A 180 -39.41 -25.20 -30.32
CA ASN A 180 -40.21 -24.29 -31.12
C ASN A 180 -39.91 -22.81 -30.80
N ASN A 181 -39.64 -22.49 -29.54
CA ASN A 181 -39.28 -21.13 -29.12
C ASN A 181 -37.88 -20.74 -29.61
N CYS A 182 -36.92 -21.68 -29.58
CA CYS A 182 -35.59 -21.48 -30.15
C CYS A 182 -35.65 -21.26 -31.68
N VAL A 183 -36.46 -22.06 -32.38
CA VAL A 183 -36.71 -21.89 -33.83
C VAL A 183 -37.48 -20.59 -34.12
N GLY A 184 -38.42 -20.18 -33.27
CA GLY A 184 -39.15 -18.92 -33.36
C GLY A 184 -38.22 -17.71 -33.25
N ALA A 185 -37.37 -17.68 -32.23
CA ALA A 185 -36.35 -16.66 -32.01
C ALA A 185 -35.36 -16.58 -33.19
N ARG A 186 -34.87 -17.73 -33.68
CA ARG A 186 -33.99 -17.79 -34.86
C ARG A 186 -34.67 -17.19 -36.11
N LYS A 187 -35.98 -17.42 -36.30
CA LYS A 187 -36.79 -16.82 -37.38
C LYS A 187 -37.11 -15.34 -37.17
N ALA A 188 -37.12 -14.86 -35.92
CA ALA A 188 -37.21 -13.44 -35.60
C ALA A 188 -35.91 -12.68 -35.87
N GLY A 189 -34.76 -13.38 -35.86
CA GLY A 189 -33.42 -12.85 -36.10
C GLY A 189 -32.50 -12.86 -34.87
N TRP A 190 -32.93 -13.50 -33.78
CA TRP A 190 -32.21 -13.58 -32.51
C TRP A 190 -31.21 -14.75 -32.46
N THR A 191 -30.19 -14.62 -31.60
CA THR A 191 -29.23 -15.68 -31.28
C THR A 191 -29.80 -16.60 -30.20
N ALA A 192 -30.45 -17.69 -30.61
CA ALA A 192 -31.04 -18.67 -29.68
C ALA A 192 -30.03 -19.73 -29.20
N ILE A 193 -30.14 -20.11 -27.93
CA ILE A 193 -29.43 -21.20 -27.26
C ILE A 193 -30.51 -22.16 -26.71
N HIS A 194 -30.48 -23.41 -27.14
CA HIS A 194 -31.46 -24.41 -26.75
C HIS A 194 -31.00 -25.16 -25.50
N PHE A 195 -31.68 -24.95 -24.38
CA PHE A 195 -31.41 -25.65 -23.13
C PHE A 195 -32.08 -27.03 -23.17
N VAL A 196 -31.31 -28.10 -23.09
CA VAL A 196 -31.84 -29.48 -23.07
C VAL A 196 -31.26 -30.18 -21.86
N GLU A 197 -31.96 -30.09 -20.73
CA GLU A 197 -31.56 -30.60 -19.43
C GLU A 197 -30.92 -32.02 -19.48
N LYS A 198 -29.85 -32.21 -18.70
CA LYS A 198 -29.11 -33.47 -18.57
C LYS A 198 -30.05 -34.63 -18.24
N GLY A 199 -29.95 -35.73 -19.00
CA GLY A 199 -30.87 -36.88 -18.92
C GLY A 199 -31.92 -36.94 -20.04
N PHE A 200 -32.35 -35.80 -20.60
CA PHE A 200 -33.30 -35.80 -21.73
C PHE A 200 -32.60 -36.07 -23.09
N PRO A 201 -33.27 -36.73 -24.05
CA PRO A 201 -32.72 -36.94 -25.39
C PRO A 201 -32.57 -35.60 -26.14
N MET A 202 -31.47 -35.44 -26.86
CA MET A 202 -31.32 -34.34 -27.83
C MET A 202 -32.24 -34.57 -29.04
N PRO A 203 -32.80 -33.52 -29.66
CA PRO A 203 -33.53 -33.66 -30.91
C PRO A 203 -32.58 -34.00 -32.07
N ASP A 204 -33.03 -34.86 -33.02
CA ASP A 204 -32.25 -35.27 -34.20
C ASP A 204 -31.83 -34.10 -35.11
N THR A 205 -32.49 -32.95 -34.98
CA THR A 205 -32.19 -31.70 -35.68
C THR A 205 -32.00 -30.58 -34.65
N PRO A 206 -30.91 -29.79 -34.67
CA PRO A 206 -30.70 -28.70 -33.72
C PRO A 206 -31.72 -27.55 -33.79
N ALA A 207 -32.25 -27.16 -32.63
CA ALA A 207 -33.24 -26.07 -32.50
C ALA A 207 -32.66 -24.67 -32.73
N SER A 208 -31.34 -24.51 -32.54
CA SER A 208 -30.58 -23.29 -32.85
C SER A 208 -29.13 -23.63 -33.23
N GLN A 209 -28.23 -22.63 -33.20
CA GLN A 209 -26.79 -22.82 -33.43
C GLN A 209 -26.08 -23.48 -32.24
N TYR A 210 -26.64 -23.36 -31.03
CA TYR A 210 -26.01 -23.80 -29.79
C TYR A 210 -27.01 -24.58 -28.95
N GLN A 211 -26.58 -25.73 -28.43
CA GLN A 211 -27.37 -26.54 -27.50
C GLN A 211 -26.53 -26.80 -26.26
N ILE A 212 -27.13 -26.64 -25.08
CA ILE A 212 -26.46 -26.78 -23.78
C ILE A 212 -27.23 -27.76 -22.90
N ARG A 213 -26.54 -28.42 -21.97
CA ARG A 213 -27.10 -29.29 -20.92
C ARG A 213 -27.30 -28.57 -19.60
N HIS A 214 -26.43 -27.60 -19.30
CA HIS A 214 -26.42 -26.76 -18.09
C HIS A 214 -26.28 -25.28 -18.47
N LEU A 215 -26.88 -24.38 -17.68
CA LEU A 215 -26.74 -22.93 -17.91
C LEU A 215 -25.27 -22.46 -17.81
N GLU A 216 -24.45 -23.13 -17.01
CA GLU A 216 -23.01 -22.86 -16.85
C GLU A 216 -22.25 -22.85 -18.20
N GLU A 217 -22.68 -23.64 -19.19
CA GLU A 217 -22.08 -23.68 -20.53
C GLU A 217 -22.17 -22.34 -21.29
N LEU A 218 -23.09 -21.45 -20.90
CA LEU A 218 -23.15 -20.08 -21.44
C LEU A 218 -21.86 -19.29 -21.20
N ARG A 219 -21.06 -19.67 -20.19
CA ARG A 219 -19.73 -19.10 -19.90
C ARG A 219 -18.67 -19.49 -20.93
N SER A 220 -18.85 -20.63 -21.59
CA SER A 220 -18.00 -21.11 -22.67
C SER A 220 -18.47 -20.63 -24.04
N LEU A 221 -19.78 -20.40 -24.20
CA LEU A 221 -20.36 -19.84 -25.42
C LEU A 221 -20.20 -18.31 -25.54
N TYR A 222 -20.30 -17.58 -24.41
CA TYR A 222 -20.20 -16.12 -24.34
C TYR A 222 -19.36 -15.68 -23.12
N PRO A 223 -18.05 -16.04 -23.06
CA PRO A 223 -17.17 -15.66 -21.96
C PRO A 223 -17.08 -14.14 -21.76
N GLU A 224 -17.34 -13.34 -22.80
CA GLU A 224 -17.44 -11.88 -22.72
C GLU A 224 -18.54 -11.39 -21.77
N PHE A 225 -19.54 -12.21 -21.43
CA PHE A 225 -20.60 -11.84 -20.48
C PHE A 225 -20.23 -12.10 -19.01
N PHE A 226 -19.03 -12.61 -18.69
CA PHE A 226 -18.63 -13.03 -17.33
C PHE A 226 -17.35 -12.32 -16.82
N LYS A 227 -16.70 -12.91 -15.81
CA LYS A 227 -15.66 -12.35 -14.90
C LYS A 227 -14.45 -13.30 -14.76
N PHE A 228 -13.27 -12.83 -14.33
CA PHE A 228 -11.96 -13.55 -14.50
C PHE A 228 -10.98 -13.55 -13.28
N LEU A 229 -10.04 -14.53 -13.19
CA LEU A 229 -9.01 -14.71 -12.12
C LEU A 229 -7.68 -15.38 -12.59
N LEU A 230 -6.54 -15.28 -11.85
CA LEU A 230 -5.17 -15.66 -12.27
C LEU A 230 -4.47 -16.75 -11.40
N TRP A 231 -3.71 -17.69 -11.98
CA TRP A 231 -2.94 -18.75 -11.25
C TRP A 231 -1.79 -19.42 -12.06
N ILE A 232 -1.08 -20.41 -11.48
CA ILE A 232 -0.10 -21.26 -12.19
C ILE A 232 -0.30 -22.76 -11.97
N ASP A 233 0.19 -23.54 -12.93
CA ASP A 233 0.24 -25.01 -12.87
C ASP A 233 1.48 -25.48 -12.06
N GLY A 234 1.22 -26.19 -10.97
CA GLY A 234 2.24 -26.81 -10.12
C GLY A 234 3.27 -25.83 -9.54
N ASN A 235 4.51 -25.95 -10.01
CA ASN A 235 5.65 -25.11 -9.61
C ASN A 235 6.42 -24.52 -10.82
N ASP A 236 5.86 -24.58 -12.03
CA ASP A 236 6.56 -24.04 -13.20
C ASP A 236 6.25 -22.55 -13.42
N TYR A 237 7.17 -21.70 -12.95
CA TYR A 237 7.17 -20.25 -13.17
C TYR A 237 7.18 -19.83 -14.65
N ASP A 238 7.37 -20.76 -15.58
CA ASP A 238 7.32 -20.52 -17.01
C ASP A 238 5.96 -20.85 -17.66
N TYR A 239 4.98 -21.44 -16.93
CA TYR A 239 3.65 -21.85 -17.43
C TYR A 239 2.48 -21.28 -16.58
N VAL A 240 2.03 -20.07 -16.93
CA VAL A 240 1.03 -19.29 -16.16
C VAL A 240 -0.32 -19.23 -16.89
N ARG A 241 -1.44 -19.27 -16.14
CA ARG A 241 -2.81 -19.34 -16.68
C ARG A 241 -3.79 -18.38 -15.98
N LEU A 242 -4.94 -18.19 -16.62
CA LEU A 242 -6.09 -17.42 -16.12
C LEU A 242 -7.26 -18.41 -15.98
N SER A 243 -7.83 -18.56 -14.78
CA SER A 243 -9.03 -19.37 -14.53
C SER A 243 -10.28 -18.49 -14.50
N GLY A 244 -11.44 -19.07 -14.84
CA GLY A 244 -12.70 -18.33 -14.80
C GLY A 244 -13.14 -17.95 -13.39
N VAL A 245 -13.14 -18.91 -12.46
CA VAL A 245 -13.68 -18.78 -11.10
C VAL A 245 -12.82 -19.58 -10.11
N ALA A 246 -12.74 -19.10 -8.86
CA ALA A 246 -12.25 -19.84 -7.70
C ALA A 246 -13.27 -19.71 -6.56
N ARG A 247 -13.53 -20.80 -5.82
CA ARG A 247 -14.49 -20.79 -4.69
C ARG A 247 -13.80 -20.36 -3.40
N TRP A 248 -14.42 -19.44 -2.68
CA TRP A 248 -14.10 -19.13 -1.29
C TRP A 248 -14.78 -20.13 -0.35
N LEU A 249 -14.02 -20.77 0.53
CA LEU A 249 -14.52 -21.62 1.61
C LEU A 249 -14.27 -20.94 2.96
N GLY A 250 -15.28 -20.21 3.44
CA GLY A 250 -15.28 -19.64 4.78
C GLY A 250 -15.50 -20.71 5.84
N GLY A 251 -14.59 -20.83 6.80
CA GLY A 251 -14.66 -21.87 7.83
C GLY A 251 -13.66 -21.66 8.96
N HIS A 252 -14.04 -22.06 10.17
CA HIS A 252 -13.41 -21.67 11.45
C HIS A 252 -11.89 -21.95 11.64
N TYR A 253 -11.20 -22.61 10.69
CA TYR A 253 -9.77 -22.91 10.80
C TYR A 253 -8.90 -22.64 9.55
N SER A 254 -9.46 -22.34 8.37
CA SER A 254 -8.66 -21.91 7.21
C SER A 254 -9.52 -21.35 6.06
N ASP A 255 -9.64 -20.02 5.99
CA ASP A 255 -10.24 -19.35 4.82
C ASP A 255 -9.35 -19.59 3.58
N THR A 256 -9.81 -20.45 2.67
CA THR A 256 -9.02 -20.91 1.51
C THR A 256 -9.79 -20.77 0.22
N HIS A 257 -9.05 -20.65 -0.88
CA HIS A 257 -9.60 -20.60 -2.23
C HIS A 257 -9.26 -21.92 -2.96
N GLN A 258 -10.19 -22.47 -3.73
CA GLN A 258 -9.99 -23.74 -4.43
C GLN A 258 -10.27 -23.62 -5.93
N VAL A 259 -9.56 -24.44 -6.72
CA VAL A 259 -9.73 -24.63 -8.18
C VAL A 259 -9.58 -26.13 -8.54
N PRO A 260 -10.01 -26.56 -9.74
CA PRO A 260 -9.82 -27.95 -10.18
C PRO A 260 -8.37 -28.34 -10.47
N VAL A 261 -8.14 -29.65 -10.66
CA VAL A 261 -6.86 -30.23 -11.11
C VAL A 261 -6.61 -29.98 -12.59
N ASP A 262 -7.61 -30.16 -13.45
CA ASP A 262 -7.49 -29.89 -14.89
C ASP A 262 -7.59 -28.37 -15.14
N PRO A 263 -6.58 -27.75 -15.79
CA PRO A 263 -6.53 -26.30 -15.99
C PRO A 263 -7.44 -25.77 -17.09
N ASN A 264 -8.34 -26.59 -17.63
CA ASN A 264 -9.44 -26.21 -18.52
C ASN A 264 -10.81 -26.36 -17.82
N THR A 265 -10.86 -27.07 -16.69
CA THR A 265 -12.05 -27.26 -15.85
C THR A 265 -12.22 -26.06 -14.91
N ARG A 266 -13.48 -25.72 -14.61
CA ARG A 266 -13.89 -24.67 -13.67
C ARG A 266 -14.28 -25.26 -12.33
N TRP A 267 -14.25 -24.45 -11.25
CA TRP A 267 -14.70 -24.92 -9.93
C TRP A 267 -16.15 -25.45 -9.94
N ASP A 268 -17.01 -24.85 -10.77
CA ASP A 268 -18.43 -25.14 -10.92
C ASP A 268 -18.75 -26.17 -12.02
N ASP A 269 -17.74 -26.86 -12.58
CA ASP A 269 -17.96 -27.98 -13.49
C ASP A 269 -18.37 -29.25 -12.72
N ASP A 270 -19.30 -30.01 -13.29
CA ASP A 270 -20.05 -31.10 -12.64
C ASP A 270 -19.23 -32.41 -12.50
N ILE A 271 -18.26 -32.41 -11.57
CA ILE A 271 -17.60 -33.61 -11.06
C ILE A 271 -18.58 -34.31 -10.10
N SER A 272 -18.92 -35.56 -10.39
CA SER A 272 -19.93 -36.32 -9.67
C SER A 272 -19.59 -36.52 -8.19
N MET A 273 -20.26 -35.77 -7.31
CA MET A 273 -20.54 -36.26 -5.96
C MET A 273 -21.63 -37.33 -6.09
N ASP A 274 -21.26 -38.59 -5.89
CA ASP A 274 -22.26 -39.65 -5.68
C ASP A 274 -23.01 -39.34 -4.37
N ASP A 275 -24.34 -39.31 -4.41
CA ASP A 275 -25.22 -39.05 -3.26
C ASP A 275 -25.31 -40.27 -2.30
N SER A 276 -24.16 -40.79 -1.87
CA SER A 276 -23.97 -41.87 -0.88
C SER A 276 -22.60 -41.71 -0.22
N ASP A 277 -22.47 -41.40 1.09
CA ASP A 277 -23.12 -42.07 2.21
C ASP A 277 -23.26 -41.17 3.47
N ASP A 278 -24.16 -41.57 4.39
CA ASP A 278 -24.17 -41.15 5.79
C ASP A 278 -23.02 -41.84 6.56
N SER A 279 -21.83 -41.22 6.64
CA SER A 279 -20.72 -41.74 7.47
C SER A 279 -19.78 -40.67 8.05
N ASP A 280 -19.49 -40.77 9.35
CA ASP A 280 -18.53 -39.95 10.13
C ASP A 280 -17.05 -40.24 9.80
N ASP A 281 -16.67 -40.48 8.54
CA ASP A 281 -15.29 -40.80 8.17
C ASP A 281 -14.45 -39.55 7.85
N GLN A 282 -13.35 -39.40 8.59
CA GLN A 282 -12.26 -38.48 8.29
C GLN A 282 -11.28 -39.17 7.32
N ASP A 283 -10.47 -38.39 6.60
CA ASP A 283 -9.41 -38.85 5.68
C ASP A 283 -9.81 -39.37 4.27
N ALA A 284 -10.92 -38.88 3.70
CA ALA A 284 -11.05 -38.81 2.24
C ALA A 284 -10.13 -37.69 1.68
N GLU A 285 -9.09 -38.04 0.90
CA GLU A 285 -8.27 -37.03 0.20
C GLU A 285 -9.06 -36.45 -1.00
N PRO A 286 -9.30 -35.12 -1.06
CA PRO A 286 -10.13 -34.54 -2.12
C PRO A 286 -9.39 -34.42 -3.44
N GLU A 287 -10.08 -34.73 -4.55
CA GLU A 287 -9.56 -34.59 -5.94
C GLU A 287 -9.42 -33.12 -6.43
N HIS A 288 -9.17 -32.17 -5.52
CA HIS A 288 -9.27 -30.73 -5.78
C HIS A 288 -7.97 -30.00 -5.42
N VAL A 289 -7.53 -29.07 -6.27
CA VAL A 289 -6.32 -28.28 -6.04
C VAL A 289 -6.63 -27.06 -5.19
N ILE A 290 -6.24 -27.12 -3.92
CA ILE A 290 -6.36 -25.98 -3.02
C ILE A 290 -5.27 -24.96 -3.35
N ILE A 291 -5.67 -23.77 -3.80
CA ILE A 291 -4.76 -22.62 -3.91
C ILE A 291 -4.77 -21.89 -2.56
N VAL A 292 -3.78 -22.23 -1.73
CA VAL A 292 -3.47 -21.43 -0.56
C VAL A 292 -2.86 -20.10 -1.02
N CYS A 293 -3.50 -18.99 -0.67
CA CYS A 293 -3.03 -17.63 -0.97
C CYS A 293 -1.80 -17.24 -0.13
N ASN A 294 -0.69 -17.98 -0.26
CA ASN A 294 0.66 -17.70 0.27
C ASN A 294 0.81 -17.55 1.82
N SER A 295 -0.28 -17.52 2.59
CA SER A 295 -0.33 -17.21 4.03
C SER A 295 -0.13 -18.42 4.95
N HIS A 296 -0.29 -19.65 4.46
CA HIS A 296 -0.13 -20.85 5.26
C HIS A 296 0.89 -21.83 4.66
N VAL A 297 1.89 -22.16 5.47
CA VAL A 297 2.78 -23.30 5.26
C VAL A 297 1.90 -24.55 5.19
N MET A 298 1.93 -25.25 4.05
CA MET A 298 1.47 -26.62 3.96
C MET A 298 2.63 -27.52 3.54
N HIS A 299 2.68 -28.68 4.20
CA HIS A 299 3.69 -29.71 3.95
C HIS A 299 3.54 -30.31 2.54
N ARG A 300 4.47 -31.18 2.15
CA ARG A 300 4.52 -31.86 0.84
C ARG A 300 3.36 -32.86 0.62
N ARG A 301 2.11 -32.41 0.61
CA ARG A 301 0.99 -33.15 0.00
C ARG A 301 0.98 -32.88 -1.51
N ALA A 302 0.58 -33.88 -2.29
CA ALA A 302 0.28 -33.68 -3.71
C ALA A 302 -1.00 -32.85 -3.86
N GLY A 303 -1.24 -32.24 -5.02
CA GLY A 303 -2.49 -31.53 -5.29
C GLY A 303 -2.63 -30.11 -4.70
N TYR A 304 -1.55 -29.35 -4.54
CA TYR A 304 -1.61 -27.94 -4.13
C TYR A 304 -0.82 -27.06 -5.12
N CYS A 305 -1.45 -26.00 -5.65
CA CYS A 305 -0.83 -25.05 -6.59
C CYS A 305 -0.68 -23.65 -5.97
N ARG A 306 0.22 -22.84 -6.53
CA ARG A 306 0.53 -21.48 -6.08
C ARG A 306 -0.20 -20.46 -6.96
N GLY A 307 -0.81 -19.42 -6.38
CA GLY A 307 -1.60 -18.44 -7.13
C GLY A 307 -1.80 -17.12 -6.39
N PHE A 308 -2.38 -16.14 -7.08
CA PHE A 308 -2.65 -14.80 -6.56
C PHE A 308 -4.04 -14.34 -7.01
N VAL A 309 -4.93 -14.07 -6.05
CA VAL A 309 -6.30 -13.65 -6.31
C VAL A 309 -6.34 -12.18 -6.74
N PHE A 310 -7.05 -11.90 -7.83
CA PHE A 310 -7.42 -10.55 -8.27
C PHE A 310 -8.94 -10.44 -8.30
N HIS A 311 -9.49 -9.31 -7.85
CA HIS A 311 -10.88 -8.99 -8.12
C HIS A 311 -11.06 -8.70 -9.62
N ASP A 312 -12.09 -9.25 -10.25
CA ASP A 312 -12.42 -9.03 -11.65
C ASP A 312 -12.46 -7.54 -12.06
N THR A 313 -13.00 -6.67 -11.20
CA THR A 313 -13.05 -5.22 -11.45
C THR A 313 -11.66 -4.58 -11.47
N CYS A 314 -10.72 -5.08 -10.64
CA CYS A 314 -9.32 -4.67 -10.70
C CYS A 314 -8.60 -5.29 -11.92
N TRP A 315 -8.90 -6.54 -12.27
CA TRP A 315 -8.33 -7.24 -13.43
C TRP A 315 -8.72 -6.56 -14.75
N THR A 316 -10.00 -6.23 -14.91
CA THR A 316 -10.54 -5.47 -16.04
C THR A 316 -9.85 -4.13 -16.18
N LEU A 317 -9.69 -3.37 -15.09
CA LEU A 317 -8.98 -2.08 -15.12
C LEU A 317 -7.47 -2.21 -15.35
N LEU A 318 -6.85 -3.33 -14.95
CA LEU A 318 -5.45 -3.61 -15.24
C LEU A 318 -5.21 -3.92 -16.73
N ASN A 319 -6.16 -4.56 -17.42
CA ASN A 319 -6.01 -4.93 -18.84
C ASN A 319 -6.59 -3.89 -19.82
N LEU A 320 -7.28 -2.86 -19.33
CA LEU A 320 -8.04 -1.90 -20.15
C LEU A 320 -7.21 -1.08 -21.15
N GLU A 321 -5.92 -0.90 -20.88
CA GLU A 321 -4.98 -0.12 -21.72
C GLU A 321 -3.93 -1.01 -22.42
N VAL A 322 -3.52 -2.11 -21.78
CA VAL A 322 -2.39 -2.96 -22.17
C VAL A 322 -2.69 -4.39 -21.75
N ASP A 323 -2.58 -5.32 -22.70
CA ASP A 323 -2.64 -6.76 -22.44
C ASP A 323 -1.52 -7.19 -21.46
N VAL A 324 -1.93 -7.79 -20.34
CA VAL A 324 -1.03 -8.11 -19.24
C VAL A 324 -0.30 -9.41 -19.51
N ASP A 325 1.03 -9.33 -19.57
CA ASP A 325 1.89 -10.52 -19.60
C ASP A 325 1.73 -11.30 -18.28
N LEU A 326 0.88 -12.33 -18.32
CA LEU A 326 0.47 -13.14 -17.16
C LEU A 326 1.68 -13.68 -16.40
N LYS A 327 2.71 -14.08 -17.16
CA LYS A 327 3.95 -14.65 -16.64
C LYS A 327 4.77 -13.61 -15.89
N LEU A 328 4.94 -12.41 -16.45
CA LEU A 328 5.56 -11.31 -15.73
C LEU A 328 4.76 -10.91 -14.49
N LEU A 329 3.43 -10.92 -14.53
CA LEU A 329 2.58 -10.62 -13.37
C LEU A 329 2.69 -11.66 -12.26
N TYR A 330 2.64 -12.96 -12.57
CA TYR A 330 2.83 -13.99 -11.56
C TYR A 330 4.24 -13.90 -10.93
N CYS A 331 5.28 -13.72 -11.75
CA CYS A 331 6.63 -13.52 -11.28
C CYS A 331 6.79 -12.23 -10.44
N LEU A 332 6.04 -11.16 -10.76
CA LEU A 332 5.94 -9.95 -9.95
C LEU A 332 5.41 -10.28 -8.55
N CYS A 333 4.23 -10.88 -8.46
CA CYS A 333 3.60 -11.24 -7.19
C CYS A 333 4.43 -12.24 -6.37
N ALA A 334 5.07 -13.23 -7.01
CA ALA A 334 5.91 -14.23 -6.35
C ALA A 334 7.23 -13.69 -5.75
N SER A 335 7.65 -12.49 -6.16
CA SER A 335 8.87 -11.82 -5.67
C SER A 335 8.64 -10.89 -4.48
N LEU A 336 7.37 -10.65 -4.14
CA LEU A 336 6.96 -9.64 -3.18
C LEU A 336 6.36 -10.30 -1.93
N PRO A 337 6.75 -9.86 -0.72
CA PRO A 337 6.19 -10.43 0.51
C PRO A 337 4.71 -10.08 0.65
N THR A 338 3.96 -10.87 1.43
CA THR A 338 2.52 -10.69 1.68
C THR A 338 2.23 -10.25 3.12
N GLY A 339 1.17 -9.48 3.34
CA GLY A 339 0.74 -9.09 4.68
C GLY A 339 0.42 -10.31 5.56
N LYS A 340 0.69 -10.18 6.87
CA LYS A 340 0.53 -11.27 7.87
C LYS A 340 -0.94 -11.61 8.18
N ASP A 341 -1.88 -10.82 7.67
CA ASP A 341 -3.32 -11.07 7.78
C ASP A 341 -3.71 -12.22 6.82
N ALA A 342 -3.71 -13.45 7.34
CA ALA A 342 -3.80 -14.68 6.56
C ALA A 342 -5.03 -14.80 5.64
N HIS A 343 -6.09 -14.06 5.95
CA HIS A 343 -7.36 -14.02 5.22
C HIS A 343 -7.29 -13.36 3.83
N TYR A 344 -6.32 -12.45 3.60
CA TYR A 344 -6.28 -11.63 2.38
C TYR A 344 -4.91 -11.49 1.71
N ALA A 345 -3.81 -11.87 2.38
CA ALA A 345 -2.48 -12.01 1.78
C ALA A 345 -2.01 -10.82 0.91
N ILE A 346 -2.32 -9.58 1.32
CA ILE A 346 -2.08 -8.38 0.51
C ILE A 346 -0.60 -8.27 0.16
N ILE A 347 -0.30 -8.15 -1.14
CA ILE A 347 1.07 -8.04 -1.64
C ILE A 347 1.69 -6.72 -1.14
N ASN A 348 2.82 -6.81 -0.43
CA ASN A 348 3.60 -5.68 0.03
C ASN A 348 4.65 -5.32 -1.04
N TRP A 349 4.46 -4.16 -1.65
CA TRP A 349 5.26 -3.64 -2.76
C TRP A 349 5.56 -2.14 -2.65
N GLY A 350 5.52 -1.61 -1.41
CA GLY A 350 5.77 -0.19 -1.13
C GLY A 350 4.59 0.74 -1.39
N HIS A 351 3.36 0.20 -1.52
CA HIS A 351 2.15 1.00 -1.72
C HIS A 351 1.06 0.67 -0.66
N ASP A 352 0.40 1.70 -0.14
CA ASP A 352 -0.66 1.63 0.90
C ASP A 352 -2.06 1.31 0.33
N TYR A 353 -2.11 1.03 -0.98
CA TYR A 353 -3.33 0.83 -1.76
C TYR A 353 -4.28 2.05 -1.73
N GLY A 354 -3.76 3.25 -1.51
CA GLY A 354 -4.53 4.49 -1.36
C GLY A 354 -5.26 4.56 -0.03
N GLY A 355 -4.56 4.25 1.08
CA GLY A 355 -5.12 4.15 2.42
C GLY A 355 -6.04 2.94 2.66
N ALA A 356 -6.03 1.93 1.78
CA ALA A 356 -6.77 0.68 1.98
C ALA A 356 -5.99 -0.36 2.80
N ALA A 357 -4.68 -0.18 2.92
CA ALA A 357 -3.78 -0.92 3.79
C ALA A 357 -2.87 0.06 4.58
N GLU A 358 -2.29 -0.39 5.68
CA GLU A 358 -1.38 0.41 6.52
C GLU A 358 -0.01 -0.28 6.70
N PHE A 359 1.05 0.52 6.72
CA PHE A 359 2.40 0.05 7.04
C PHE A 359 2.64 0.03 8.55
N TYR A 360 3.21 -1.06 9.05
CA TYR A 360 3.60 -1.21 10.45
C TYR A 360 4.94 -1.95 10.57
N MET A 361 5.59 -1.81 11.73
CA MET A 361 6.87 -2.45 12.00
C MET A 361 6.67 -3.76 12.77
N HIS A 362 7.03 -4.89 12.18
CA HIS A 362 7.06 -6.19 12.84
C HIS A 362 8.49 -6.71 12.92
N ASN A 363 9.02 -6.90 14.13
CA ASN A 363 10.40 -7.35 14.38
C ASN A 363 11.43 -6.57 13.54
N GLU A 364 11.35 -5.23 13.61
CA GLU A 364 12.18 -4.27 12.86
C GLU A 364 12.03 -4.25 11.33
N ILE A 365 11.17 -5.11 10.75
CA ILE A 365 10.87 -5.13 9.32
C ILE A 365 9.54 -4.42 9.05
N GLU A 366 9.47 -3.67 7.96
CA GLU A 366 8.24 -3.04 7.48
C GLU A 366 7.31 -4.08 6.83
N ALA A 367 6.10 -4.18 7.36
CA ALA A 367 5.07 -5.11 6.91
C ALA A 367 3.77 -4.34 6.60
N LEU A 368 2.97 -4.89 5.70
CA LEU A 368 1.68 -4.32 5.32
C LEU A 368 0.55 -5.05 6.06
N ARG A 369 -0.44 -4.30 6.53
CA ARG A 369 -1.61 -4.78 7.28
C ARG A 369 -2.91 -4.25 6.68
N GLN A 370 -3.98 -5.02 6.76
CA GLN A 370 -5.33 -4.52 6.48
C GLN A 370 -5.94 -3.88 7.74
N PRO A 371 -6.16 -2.54 7.80
CA PRO A 371 -6.77 -1.90 8.97
C PRO A 371 -8.25 -2.27 9.18
N HIS A 372 -8.86 -2.93 8.18
CA HIS A 372 -10.28 -3.28 8.12
C HIS A 372 -10.45 -4.79 7.91
N THR A 373 -10.42 -5.58 9.00
CA THR A 373 -10.56 -7.05 8.94
C THR A 373 -12.01 -7.52 8.68
N GLN A 374 -12.99 -6.66 8.94
CA GLN A 374 -14.43 -6.92 8.74
C GLN A 374 -14.98 -6.09 7.57
N PRO A 375 -15.76 -6.67 6.62
CA PRO A 375 -16.28 -5.96 5.45
C PRO A 375 -17.05 -4.67 5.78
N GLU A 376 -17.86 -4.68 6.84
CA GLU A 376 -18.64 -3.55 7.33
C GLU A 376 -17.80 -2.38 7.85
N THR A 377 -16.51 -2.60 8.15
CA THR A 377 -15.56 -1.55 8.55
C THR A 377 -14.85 -0.90 7.35
N VAL A 378 -14.91 -1.50 6.17
CA VAL A 378 -14.24 -1.00 4.96
C VAL A 378 -14.92 0.31 4.49
N PRO A 379 -14.15 1.39 4.23
CA PRO A 379 -14.68 2.63 3.71
C PRO A 379 -15.50 2.42 2.42
N ARG A 380 -16.70 3.02 2.33
CA ARG A 380 -17.60 2.90 1.16
C ARG A 380 -16.98 3.35 -0.16
N GLU A 381 -15.92 4.15 -0.10
CA GLU A 381 -15.07 4.46 -1.25
C GLU A 381 -14.40 3.18 -1.78
N HIS A 382 -13.64 2.47 -0.95
CA HIS A 382 -12.88 1.28 -1.35
C HIS A 382 -13.78 0.13 -1.84
N SER A 383 -14.98 -0.02 -1.28
CA SER A 383 -15.97 -1.06 -1.64
C SER A 383 -16.94 -0.66 -2.77
N SER A 384 -16.86 0.55 -3.33
CA SER A 384 -17.66 0.94 -4.50
C SER A 384 -17.12 0.30 -5.79
N ASN A 385 -17.92 -0.46 -6.55
CA ASN A 385 -17.50 -1.08 -7.81
C ASN A 385 -16.98 -0.01 -8.81
N PRO A 386 -15.67 0.03 -9.13
CA PRO A 386 -15.08 1.11 -9.91
C PRO A 386 -15.52 1.14 -11.39
N LEU A 387 -16.05 0.04 -11.94
CA LEU A 387 -16.56 -0.02 -13.31
C LEU A 387 -17.93 0.65 -13.46
N HIS A 388 -18.76 0.63 -12.40
CA HIS A 388 -20.14 1.10 -12.47
C HIS A 388 -20.26 2.58 -12.05
N ILE A 389 -20.04 3.49 -13.01
CA ILE A 389 -19.96 4.94 -12.75
C ILE A 389 -21.19 5.72 -13.31
N PRO A 390 -22.39 5.69 -12.67
CA PRO A 390 -23.55 6.51 -13.08
C PRO A 390 -23.28 8.00 -13.24
N ALA A 391 -22.30 8.55 -12.52
CA ALA A 391 -21.87 9.94 -12.63
C ALA A 391 -21.21 10.27 -13.98
N LEU A 392 -20.47 9.32 -14.57
CA LEU A 392 -19.86 9.45 -15.90
C LEU A 392 -20.95 9.53 -16.97
N LYS A 393 -21.95 8.64 -16.92
CA LYS A 393 -23.09 8.65 -17.86
C LYS A 393 -23.82 9.99 -17.83
N LYS A 394 -24.13 10.51 -16.63
CA LYS A 394 -24.74 11.84 -16.46
C LYS A 394 -23.87 12.98 -16.99
N ALA A 395 -22.54 12.90 -16.81
CA ALA A 395 -21.63 13.89 -17.37
C ALA A 395 -21.63 13.88 -18.91
N ILE A 396 -21.67 12.70 -19.54
CA ILE A 396 -21.78 12.55 -21.00
C ILE A 396 -23.12 13.11 -21.49
N GLU A 397 -24.25 12.67 -20.92
CA GLU A 397 -25.61 13.14 -21.24
C GLU A 397 -25.79 14.67 -21.09
N PHE A 398 -25.10 15.28 -20.13
CA PHE A 398 -25.13 16.73 -19.92
C PHE A 398 -24.18 17.49 -20.86
N SER A 399 -23.08 16.87 -21.29
CA SER A 399 -22.11 17.49 -22.20
C SER A 399 -22.72 17.85 -23.57
N GLU A 400 -23.60 17.01 -24.14
CA GLU A 400 -24.34 17.33 -25.37
C GLU A 400 -25.16 18.63 -25.24
N ARG A 401 -25.65 18.93 -24.03
CA ARG A 401 -26.45 20.13 -23.75
C ARG A 401 -25.57 21.36 -23.59
N MET A 402 -24.42 21.20 -22.94
CA MET A 402 -23.47 22.30 -22.65
C MET A 402 -22.70 22.82 -23.88
N GLN A 403 -22.69 22.10 -25.01
CA GLN A 403 -22.04 22.55 -26.26
C GLN A 403 -22.48 23.94 -26.75
N ARG A 404 -23.67 24.43 -26.34
CA ARG A 404 -24.23 25.71 -26.79
C ARG A 404 -23.66 26.93 -26.05
N ASP A 405 -23.07 26.75 -24.87
CA ASP A 405 -22.53 27.85 -24.04
C ASP A 405 -21.06 28.17 -24.36
N ALA A 406 -20.88 28.86 -25.48
CA ALA A 406 -19.60 29.38 -25.94
C ALA A 406 -19.11 30.60 -25.11
N PHE A 407 -18.52 30.33 -23.94
CA PHE A 407 -17.73 31.32 -23.20
C PHE A 407 -16.53 31.80 -24.04
N ARG A 408 -16.72 32.88 -24.79
CA ARG A 408 -15.62 33.62 -25.44
C ARG A 408 -14.79 34.34 -24.36
N SER A 409 -13.47 34.35 -24.52
CA SER A 409 -12.61 35.23 -23.74
C SER A 409 -13.04 36.68 -23.94
N ARG A 410 -13.11 37.46 -22.85
CA ARG A 410 -13.45 38.88 -22.88
C ARG A 410 -12.22 39.79 -22.73
N LEU A 411 -11.02 39.21 -22.72
CA LEU A 411 -9.77 39.96 -22.65
C LEU A 411 -9.41 40.50 -24.03
N ASN A 412 -9.22 41.81 -24.12
CA ASN A 412 -8.76 42.49 -25.33
C ASN A 412 -7.22 42.37 -25.42
N PRO A 413 -6.66 41.83 -26.54
CA PRO A 413 -5.22 41.66 -26.69
C PRO A 413 -4.39 42.95 -26.56
N GLN A 414 -4.98 44.10 -26.90
CA GLN A 414 -4.29 45.40 -26.89
C GLN A 414 -3.98 45.91 -25.47
N ASP A 415 -4.76 45.50 -24.47
CA ASP A 415 -4.66 46.01 -23.10
C ASP A 415 -3.61 45.27 -22.24
N LEU A 416 -2.96 44.23 -22.78
CA LEU A 416 -2.12 43.29 -22.04
C LEU A 416 -0.63 43.31 -22.42
N GLY A 417 -0.20 44.22 -23.31
CA GLY A 417 1.22 44.43 -23.60
C GLY A 417 1.95 43.24 -24.24
N ILE A 418 1.23 42.44 -25.05
CA ILE A 418 1.66 41.16 -25.62
C ILE A 418 3.03 41.24 -26.32
N ASP A 419 3.36 42.35 -26.98
CA ASP A 419 4.63 42.55 -27.72
C ASP A 419 5.89 42.50 -26.82
N LYS A 420 5.73 42.47 -25.49
CA LYS A 420 6.82 42.32 -24.50
C LYS A 420 6.95 40.90 -23.93
N ASP A 421 6.04 40.00 -24.28
CA ASP A 421 6.03 38.61 -23.82
C ASP A 421 7.04 37.79 -24.64
N ALA A 422 7.94 37.05 -23.97
CA ALA A 422 8.93 36.21 -24.64
C ALA A 422 8.30 35.12 -25.53
N PHE A 423 7.05 34.72 -25.26
CA PHE A 423 6.31 33.76 -26.07
C PHE A 423 5.63 34.36 -27.31
N ALA A 424 5.62 35.68 -27.48
CA ALA A 424 4.97 36.35 -28.62
C ALA A 424 5.64 36.05 -29.98
N LEU A 425 6.89 35.55 -29.96
CA LEU A 425 7.64 35.12 -31.14
C LEU A 425 7.30 33.68 -31.59
N LEU A 426 6.49 32.93 -30.84
CA LEU A 426 6.14 31.55 -31.17
C LEU A 426 4.87 31.47 -32.02
N SER A 427 4.85 30.49 -32.94
CA SER A 427 3.67 30.22 -33.76
C SER A 427 2.48 29.70 -32.92
N PRO A 428 1.22 29.95 -33.33
CA PRO A 428 0.03 29.45 -32.63
C PRO A 428 0.03 27.94 -32.39
N GLU A 429 0.63 27.16 -33.30
CA GLU A 429 0.74 25.71 -33.22
C GLU A 429 1.65 25.28 -32.07
N ILE A 430 2.76 26.00 -31.85
CA ILE A 430 3.68 25.76 -30.74
C ILE A 430 3.01 26.17 -29.41
N LEU A 431 2.32 27.31 -29.38
CA LEU A 431 1.58 27.77 -28.20
C LEU A 431 0.46 26.76 -27.81
N GLN A 432 -0.32 26.27 -28.77
CA GLN A 432 -1.31 25.21 -28.54
C GLN A 432 -0.65 23.89 -28.12
N THR A 433 0.54 23.55 -28.64
CA THR A 433 1.28 22.35 -28.23
C THR A 433 1.76 22.45 -26.78
N ILE A 434 2.29 23.60 -26.35
CA ILE A 434 2.68 23.86 -24.94
C ILE A 434 1.47 23.71 -24.02
N LEU A 435 0.33 24.33 -24.35
CA LEU A 435 -0.93 24.16 -23.62
C LEU A 435 -1.39 22.69 -23.59
N THR A 436 -1.26 21.96 -24.69
CA THR A 436 -1.68 20.55 -24.78
C THR A 436 -0.81 19.63 -23.91
N LEU A 437 0.50 19.89 -23.82
CA LEU A 437 1.47 19.04 -23.10
C LEU A 437 1.56 19.32 -21.60
N LEU A 438 1.34 20.55 -21.14
CA LEU A 438 1.48 20.90 -19.72
C LEU A 438 0.36 20.30 -18.83
N PRO A 439 0.61 20.02 -17.54
CA PRO A 439 -0.41 19.84 -16.50
C PRO A 439 -1.30 21.09 -16.34
N SER A 440 -2.55 20.91 -15.91
CA SER A 440 -3.50 22.03 -15.77
C SER A 440 -3.16 23.06 -14.68
N PRO A 441 -2.55 22.68 -13.53
CA PRO A 441 -1.99 23.66 -12.59
C PRO A 441 -0.92 24.55 -13.23
N ASP A 442 0.02 23.94 -13.95
CA ASP A 442 1.11 24.66 -14.63
C ASP A 442 0.58 25.60 -15.72
N ILE A 443 -0.50 25.21 -16.41
CA ILE A 443 -1.21 26.08 -17.37
C ILE A 443 -1.92 27.22 -16.66
N HIS A 444 -2.50 27.01 -15.47
CA HIS A 444 -3.06 28.11 -14.69
C HIS A 444 -1.97 29.14 -14.32
N SER A 445 -0.83 28.68 -13.81
CA SER A 445 0.34 29.53 -13.54
C SER A 445 0.87 30.24 -14.79
N LEU A 446 1.01 29.52 -15.92
CA LEU A 446 1.48 30.07 -17.19
C LEU A 446 0.52 31.15 -17.74
N ARG A 447 -0.79 30.95 -17.62
CA ARG A 447 -1.81 31.93 -18.05
C ARG A 447 -1.96 33.12 -17.10
N LEU A 448 -1.44 33.04 -15.87
CA LEU A 448 -1.27 34.20 -14.99
C LEU A 448 0.04 34.97 -15.30
N ALA A 449 1.10 34.25 -15.70
CA ALA A 449 2.41 34.83 -15.95
C ALA A 449 2.61 35.42 -17.36
N SER A 450 1.89 34.92 -18.38
CA SER A 450 2.07 35.28 -19.79
C SER A 450 0.79 35.86 -20.41
N PRO A 451 0.78 37.14 -20.84
CA PRO A 451 -0.25 37.74 -21.70
C PRO A 451 -0.60 36.92 -22.96
N VAL A 452 0.39 36.29 -23.59
CA VAL A 452 0.19 35.42 -24.76
C VAL A 452 -0.70 34.24 -24.38
N PHE A 453 -0.34 33.48 -23.35
CA PHE A 453 -1.15 32.34 -22.91
C PHE A 453 -2.46 32.77 -22.23
N ALA A 454 -2.51 33.93 -21.57
CA ALA A 454 -3.73 34.49 -21.01
C ALA A 454 -4.82 34.71 -22.08
N THR A 455 -4.45 35.25 -23.25
CA THR A 455 -5.39 35.51 -24.35
C THR A 455 -5.73 34.30 -25.21
N GLN A 456 -4.88 33.27 -25.26
CA GLN A 456 -5.09 32.07 -26.08
C GLN A 456 -6.39 31.31 -25.76
N GLY A 457 -7.03 30.79 -26.80
CA GLY A 457 -8.21 29.92 -26.70
C GLY A 457 -7.82 28.48 -26.36
N LEU A 458 -8.53 27.85 -25.42
CA LEU A 458 -8.33 26.44 -25.10
C LEU A 458 -9.14 25.57 -26.08
N SER A 459 -8.44 25.00 -27.07
CA SER A 459 -9.00 24.18 -28.15
C SER A 459 -9.56 22.84 -27.66
N GLU A 460 -10.44 22.20 -28.44
CA GLU A 460 -10.96 20.86 -28.10
C GLU A 460 -9.82 19.82 -27.93
N ARG A 461 -8.73 19.93 -28.72
CA ARG A 461 -7.52 19.10 -28.58
C ARG A 461 -6.79 19.30 -27.24
N PHE A 462 -6.85 20.49 -26.67
CA PHE A 462 -6.35 20.72 -25.31
C PHE A 462 -7.24 20.00 -24.27
N TRP A 463 -8.57 20.07 -24.41
CA TRP A 463 -9.49 19.42 -23.48
C TRP A 463 -9.44 17.89 -23.58
N GLU A 464 -9.31 17.36 -24.80
CA GLU A 464 -9.00 15.97 -25.11
C GLU A 464 -7.75 15.49 -24.36
N SER A 465 -6.68 16.29 -24.36
CA SER A 465 -5.44 15.89 -23.70
C SER A 465 -5.60 15.73 -22.19
N ARG A 466 -6.61 16.33 -21.54
CA ARG A 466 -6.88 16.12 -20.10
C ARG A 466 -7.27 14.69 -19.74
N PHE A 467 -7.67 13.89 -20.73
CA PHE A 467 -8.01 12.46 -20.60
C PHE A 467 -6.84 11.53 -20.98
N THR A 468 -5.73 12.06 -21.52
CA THR A 468 -4.57 11.25 -21.92
C THR A 468 -3.66 10.89 -20.73
N GLN A 469 -2.76 9.92 -20.90
CA GLN A 469 -1.89 9.42 -19.84
C GLN A 469 -1.16 10.53 -19.07
N GLY A 470 -1.14 10.43 -17.73
CA GLY A 470 -0.50 11.40 -16.84
C GLY A 470 -1.29 12.72 -16.68
N LYS A 471 -2.59 12.74 -16.97
CA LYS A 471 -3.47 13.93 -16.89
C LYS A 471 -4.74 13.65 -16.07
N GLU A 472 -5.48 14.71 -15.76
CA GLU A 472 -6.57 14.77 -14.76
C GLU A 472 -7.60 13.64 -14.83
N PHE A 473 -7.93 13.15 -16.03
CA PHE A 473 -8.94 12.14 -16.28
C PHE A 473 -8.37 10.89 -16.98
N GLU A 474 -7.06 10.61 -16.84
CA GLU A 474 -6.43 9.43 -17.46
C GLU A 474 -7.04 8.09 -17.01
N TYR A 475 -7.77 8.09 -15.89
CA TYR A 475 -8.52 6.94 -15.37
C TYR A 475 -9.88 6.72 -16.07
N LEU A 476 -10.13 7.36 -17.22
CA LEU A 476 -11.36 7.20 -18.01
C LEU A 476 -11.06 6.88 -19.50
N PRO A 477 -10.15 5.96 -19.87
CA PRO A 477 -9.80 5.67 -21.28
C PRO A 477 -11.00 5.29 -22.17
N GLU A 478 -12.08 4.77 -21.58
CA GLU A 478 -13.35 4.43 -22.25
C GLU A 478 -13.96 5.60 -23.03
N VAL A 479 -13.64 6.85 -22.69
CA VAL A 479 -14.12 8.04 -23.44
C VAL A 479 -13.50 8.16 -24.84
N PHE A 480 -12.37 7.50 -25.12
CA PHE A 480 -11.78 7.46 -26.46
C PHE A 480 -12.45 6.41 -27.38
N SER A 481 -13.10 5.40 -26.79
CA SER A 481 -13.90 4.42 -27.55
C SER A 481 -15.22 5.00 -28.06
N THR A 482 -15.74 6.04 -27.40
CA THR A 482 -16.90 6.83 -27.86
C THR A 482 -16.64 8.32 -27.59
N PRO A 483 -15.85 8.99 -28.46
CA PRO A 483 -15.43 10.37 -28.24
C PRO A 483 -16.60 11.35 -28.07
N PRO A 484 -16.55 12.27 -27.09
CA PRO A 484 -17.60 13.26 -26.89
C PRO A 484 -17.61 14.28 -28.02
N ALA A 485 -18.80 14.79 -28.37
CA ALA A 485 -18.94 15.86 -29.36
C ALA A 485 -18.29 17.21 -28.92
N SER A 486 -17.96 17.36 -27.63
CA SER A 486 -17.02 18.36 -27.11
C SER A 486 -16.34 17.82 -25.87
N TRP A 487 -15.01 17.69 -25.93
CA TRP A 487 -14.15 17.37 -24.80
C TRP A 487 -14.22 18.44 -23.72
N ARG A 488 -14.35 19.72 -24.12
CA ARG A 488 -14.57 20.83 -23.19
C ARG A 488 -15.84 20.65 -22.38
N ALA A 489 -16.95 20.28 -23.05
CA ALA A 489 -18.23 20.07 -22.38
C ALA A 489 -18.19 18.84 -21.46
N LEU A 490 -17.50 17.76 -21.84
CA LEU A 490 -17.32 16.59 -20.98
C LEU A 490 -16.46 16.92 -19.74
N TYR A 491 -15.33 17.60 -19.91
CA TYR A 491 -14.45 18.03 -18.81
C TYR A 491 -15.20 18.84 -17.74
N LEU A 492 -16.01 19.82 -18.17
CA LEU A 492 -16.83 20.64 -17.28
C LEU A 492 -17.94 19.82 -16.62
N SER A 493 -18.59 18.93 -17.38
CA SER A 493 -19.67 18.08 -16.86
C SER A 493 -19.17 17.07 -15.82
N LEU A 494 -17.96 16.53 -15.98
CA LEU A 494 -17.33 15.65 -14.97
C LEU A 494 -17.03 16.38 -13.66
N HIS A 495 -16.57 17.63 -13.72
CA HIS A 495 -16.36 18.47 -12.54
C HIS A 495 -17.67 18.78 -11.80
N ILE A 496 -18.81 18.83 -12.50
CA ILE A 496 -20.14 19.05 -11.91
C ILE A 496 -20.74 17.76 -11.34
N TRP A 497 -20.67 16.65 -12.08
CA TRP A 497 -21.46 15.44 -11.80
C TRP A 497 -20.68 14.29 -11.14
N ALA A 498 -19.35 14.26 -11.24
CA ALA A 498 -18.53 13.12 -10.84
C ALA A 498 -17.42 13.42 -9.82
N SER A 499 -17.15 14.69 -9.53
CA SER A 499 -16.12 15.15 -8.57
C SER A 499 -16.30 14.60 -7.15
N ASP A 500 -17.51 14.63 -6.61
CA ASP A 500 -17.88 14.13 -5.27
C ASP A 500 -18.27 12.62 -5.26
N SER A 501 -18.02 11.87 -6.34
CA SER A 501 -18.45 10.47 -6.45
C SER A 501 -17.47 9.48 -5.80
N LEU A 502 -17.93 8.76 -4.77
CA LEU A 502 -17.17 7.66 -4.14
C LEU A 502 -16.69 6.61 -5.15
N VAL A 503 -17.50 6.32 -6.17
CA VAL A 503 -17.13 5.39 -7.24
C VAL A 503 -15.99 5.95 -8.09
N MET A 504 -16.05 7.24 -8.43
CA MET A 504 -15.03 7.90 -9.25
C MET A 504 -13.70 8.03 -8.50
N ALA A 505 -13.75 8.24 -7.18
CA ALA A 505 -12.59 8.19 -6.32
C ALA A 505 -11.96 6.78 -6.29
N ASN A 506 -12.77 5.71 -6.16
CA ASN A 506 -12.27 4.34 -6.22
C ASN A 506 -11.72 3.96 -7.61
N ARG A 507 -12.38 4.40 -8.70
CA ARG A 507 -11.91 4.26 -10.08
C ARG A 507 -10.52 4.87 -10.26
N ARG A 508 -10.31 6.08 -9.75
CA ARG A 508 -8.99 6.75 -9.73
C ARG A 508 -7.97 5.97 -8.90
N ARG A 509 -8.33 5.53 -7.68
CA ARG A 509 -7.46 4.75 -6.78
C ARG A 509 -6.98 3.44 -7.42
N VAL A 510 -7.90 2.64 -7.97
CA VAL A 510 -7.60 1.37 -8.65
C VAL A 510 -6.84 1.60 -9.96
N TRP A 511 -7.09 2.70 -10.67
CA TRP A 511 -6.31 3.06 -11.85
C TRP A 511 -4.85 3.40 -11.50
N THR A 512 -4.60 4.25 -10.51
CA THR A 512 -3.23 4.59 -10.07
C THR A 512 -2.45 3.34 -9.67
N LEU A 513 -3.11 2.39 -8.98
CA LEU A 513 -2.56 1.05 -8.70
C LEU A 513 -2.20 0.28 -9.98
N ALA A 514 -3.13 0.18 -10.94
CA ALA A 514 -2.88 -0.50 -12.22
C ALA A 514 -1.69 0.10 -13.00
N LYS A 515 -1.58 1.44 -13.06
CA LYS A 515 -0.47 2.14 -13.73
C LYS A 515 0.89 1.89 -13.05
N GLN A 516 0.91 1.69 -11.72
CA GLN A 516 2.13 1.25 -11.01
C GLN A 516 2.51 -0.20 -11.36
N ILE A 517 1.54 -1.13 -11.43
CA ILE A 517 1.78 -2.50 -11.90
C ILE A 517 2.34 -2.48 -13.33
N HIS A 518 1.72 -1.73 -14.25
CA HIS A 518 2.22 -1.54 -15.62
C HIS A 518 3.65 -1.00 -15.65
N GLY A 519 4.00 -0.08 -14.74
CA GLY A 519 5.35 0.45 -14.59
C GLY A 519 6.38 -0.65 -14.32
N LEU A 520 6.10 -1.53 -13.34
CA LEU A 520 6.98 -2.65 -13.00
C LEU A 520 7.01 -3.71 -14.11
N LEU A 521 5.87 -4.12 -14.66
CA LEU A 521 5.80 -5.10 -15.75
C LEU A 521 6.58 -4.62 -16.99
N ARG A 522 6.53 -3.31 -17.30
CA ARG A 522 7.29 -2.70 -18.40
C ARG A 522 8.80 -2.74 -18.13
N GLN A 523 9.24 -2.57 -16.88
CA GLN A 523 10.65 -2.70 -16.49
C GLN A 523 11.13 -4.16 -16.63
N MET A 524 10.34 -5.15 -16.18
CA MET A 524 10.65 -6.57 -16.35
C MET A 524 10.73 -6.97 -17.83
N LYS A 525 9.80 -6.50 -18.66
CA LYS A 525 9.72 -6.82 -20.09
C LYS A 525 10.92 -6.30 -20.88
N GLY A 526 11.52 -5.19 -20.43
CA GLY A 526 12.78 -4.67 -20.96
C GLY A 526 14.02 -5.42 -20.45
N ASN A 527 14.05 -5.74 -19.14
CA ASN A 527 15.21 -6.34 -18.47
C ASN A 527 14.89 -7.69 -17.80
N PRO A 528 14.55 -8.75 -18.56
CA PRO A 528 14.19 -10.03 -17.96
C PRO A 528 15.41 -10.72 -17.34
N CYS A 529 15.38 -11.01 -16.04
CA CYS A 529 16.36 -11.87 -15.33
C CYS A 529 16.38 -13.34 -15.84
N LEU A 530 15.63 -13.62 -16.90
CA LEU A 530 15.51 -14.88 -17.63
C LEU A 530 16.63 -15.05 -18.68
N GLY A 531 17.84 -14.55 -18.40
CA GLY A 531 18.99 -14.61 -19.29
C GLY A 531 19.33 -16.05 -19.74
N PRO A 532 19.89 -16.22 -20.96
CA PRO A 532 19.94 -17.49 -21.68
C PRO A 532 20.56 -18.63 -20.87
N SER A 533 20.04 -19.84 -21.06
CA SER A 533 20.11 -20.95 -20.10
C SER A 533 21.46 -21.69 -19.99
N LYS A 534 22.60 -20.96 -20.00
CA LYS A 534 23.95 -21.55 -19.89
C LYS A 534 24.22 -22.29 -18.58
N ARG A 535 23.41 -22.05 -17.53
CA ARG A 535 23.05 -22.97 -16.41
C ARG A 535 22.01 -22.30 -15.52
N THR A 536 20.73 -22.40 -15.91
CA THR A 536 19.59 -22.05 -15.05
C THR A 536 19.23 -23.26 -14.20
N VAL A 537 19.18 -23.12 -12.87
CA VAL A 537 18.78 -24.21 -11.97
C VAL A 537 17.58 -23.76 -11.14
N PRO A 538 16.40 -24.40 -11.30
CA PRO A 538 15.27 -24.25 -10.37
C PRO A 538 15.65 -24.70 -8.95
N GLU A 539 15.13 -24.05 -7.91
CA GLU A 539 15.58 -24.29 -6.52
C GLU A 539 15.39 -25.74 -6.04
N LEU A 540 14.34 -26.43 -6.51
CA LEU A 540 14.12 -27.85 -6.24
C LEU A 540 15.29 -28.73 -6.72
N SER A 541 15.89 -28.39 -7.86
CA SER A 541 17.10 -29.03 -8.40
C SER A 541 18.39 -28.50 -7.77
N VAL A 542 18.42 -27.28 -7.22
CA VAL A 542 19.56 -26.80 -6.41
C VAL A 542 19.74 -27.68 -5.17
N ARG A 543 18.66 -28.16 -4.53
CA ARG A 543 18.75 -29.13 -3.41
C ARG A 543 19.45 -30.46 -3.78
N ALA A 544 19.51 -30.84 -5.06
CA ALA A 544 20.25 -32.02 -5.51
C ALA A 544 21.75 -31.72 -5.72
N TYR A 545 22.09 -30.53 -6.21
CA TYR A 545 23.48 -30.07 -6.35
C TYR A 545 24.11 -29.64 -5.01
N SER A 546 23.34 -29.07 -4.09
CA SER A 546 23.84 -28.47 -2.85
C SER A 546 24.23 -29.47 -1.75
N ARG A 547 24.67 -30.69 -2.10
CA ARG A 547 25.34 -31.59 -1.15
C ARG A 547 26.75 -31.09 -0.78
N GLN A 548 27.28 -30.12 -1.53
CA GLN A 548 28.50 -29.36 -1.20
C GLN A 548 28.17 -27.92 -0.76
N LYS A 549 27.10 -27.72 0.02
CA LYS A 549 26.73 -26.37 0.49
C LYS A 549 27.79 -25.76 1.43
N ASP A 550 28.69 -26.57 1.99
CA ASP A 550 29.71 -26.08 2.90
C ASP A 550 30.82 -25.23 2.23
N ASP A 551 31.02 -25.37 0.92
CA ASP A 551 32.10 -24.74 0.14
C ASP A 551 31.77 -23.31 -0.34
N TRP A 552 30.61 -22.76 0.04
CA TRP A 552 30.08 -21.48 -0.45
C TRP A 552 29.97 -20.41 0.63
N THR A 553 30.32 -19.17 0.29
CA THR A 553 30.11 -17.97 1.13
C THR A 553 29.15 -17.01 0.44
N SER A 554 27.96 -16.82 1.00
CA SER A 554 26.87 -15.97 0.48
C SER A 554 26.77 -14.62 1.19
N ALA A 555 26.55 -13.53 0.45
CA ALA A 555 26.09 -12.23 0.93
C ALA A 555 24.60 -12.01 0.59
N SER A 556 23.79 -11.99 1.64
CA SER A 556 22.37 -11.61 1.66
C SER A 556 22.01 -11.12 3.07
N ARG A 557 20.91 -10.37 3.23
CA ARG A 557 20.41 -9.94 4.56
C ARG A 557 19.27 -10.83 5.04
N TYR A 558 18.26 -11.01 4.20
CA TYR A 558 17.04 -11.70 4.55
C TYR A 558 16.37 -12.27 3.30
N VAL A 559 16.72 -13.52 2.96
CA VAL A 559 16.12 -14.30 1.89
C VAL A 559 15.31 -15.43 2.51
N THR A 560 14.00 -15.31 2.42
CA THR A 560 13.00 -16.21 2.98
C THR A 560 12.90 -17.48 2.12
N PRO A 561 13.05 -18.69 2.71
CA PRO A 561 12.96 -19.95 1.98
C PRO A 561 11.65 -20.13 1.18
N ASN A 562 11.68 -20.96 0.13
CA ASN A 562 10.49 -21.27 -0.66
C ASN A 562 9.48 -22.21 0.03
N ASP A 563 9.85 -22.85 1.14
CA ASP A 563 8.99 -23.70 1.96
C ASP A 563 8.49 -23.04 3.27
N THR A 564 8.70 -21.73 3.44
CA THR A 564 8.16 -20.93 4.56
C THR A 564 7.16 -19.86 4.08
N GLU A 565 6.38 -19.30 5.01
CA GLU A 565 5.51 -18.13 4.76
C GLU A 565 6.35 -16.92 4.33
N PHE A 566 5.90 -16.14 3.35
CA PHE A 566 6.66 -15.00 2.79
C PHE A 566 6.13 -13.66 3.27
N ILE A 567 6.14 -13.43 4.59
CA ILE A 567 5.60 -12.19 5.18
C ILE A 567 6.51 -10.95 5.02
N SER A 568 7.79 -11.18 4.72
CA SER A 568 8.79 -10.11 4.59
C SER A 568 10.08 -10.62 3.94
N GLY A 569 10.95 -9.68 3.56
CA GLY A 569 12.27 -9.95 2.98
C GLY A 569 12.24 -10.15 1.47
N CYS A 570 13.21 -10.90 0.97
CA CYS A 570 13.27 -11.37 -0.41
C CYS A 570 12.97 -12.87 -0.52
N ARG A 571 12.65 -13.35 -1.72
CA ARG A 571 12.52 -14.77 -2.03
C ARG A 571 13.33 -15.11 -3.28
N ALA A 572 14.21 -16.09 -3.20
CA ALA A 572 14.87 -16.61 -4.39
C ALA A 572 13.84 -17.37 -5.24
N LEU A 573 13.73 -17.06 -6.52
CA LEU A 573 12.90 -17.78 -7.48
C LEU A 573 13.76 -18.54 -8.49
N ARG A 574 14.94 -18.01 -8.85
CA ARG A 574 15.87 -18.64 -9.79
C ARG A 574 17.32 -18.46 -9.35
N THR A 575 18.12 -19.51 -9.52
CA THR A 575 19.57 -19.48 -9.31
C THR A 575 20.32 -19.48 -10.64
N ARG A 576 21.48 -18.84 -10.68
CA ARG A 576 22.51 -18.98 -11.73
C ARG A 576 23.83 -19.37 -11.09
N LEU A 577 24.48 -20.37 -11.69
CA LEU A 577 25.83 -20.80 -11.34
C LEU A 577 26.76 -20.50 -12.52
N LEU A 578 27.86 -19.81 -12.24
CA LEU A 578 28.93 -19.52 -13.18
C LEU A 578 30.23 -20.11 -12.63
N GLU A 579 30.84 -21.03 -13.39
CA GLU A 579 32.13 -21.66 -13.06
C GLU A 579 33.20 -21.12 -14.02
N PHE A 580 34.40 -20.87 -13.50
CA PHE A 580 35.54 -20.36 -14.25
C PHE A 580 36.64 -21.44 -14.28
N PRO A 581 37.23 -21.79 -15.45
CA PRO A 581 38.26 -22.85 -15.53
C PRO A 581 39.54 -22.54 -14.76
N GLU A 582 39.80 -21.25 -14.55
CA GLU A 582 40.84 -20.68 -13.69
C GLU A 582 40.17 -19.56 -12.86
N HIS A 583 40.90 -18.92 -11.93
CA HIS A 583 40.37 -17.76 -11.19
C HIS A 583 39.87 -16.65 -12.14
N LEU A 584 38.90 -15.84 -11.69
CA LEU A 584 38.18 -14.88 -12.53
C LEU A 584 39.08 -13.74 -13.05
N LYS A 585 39.77 -14.01 -14.17
CA LYS A 585 40.67 -13.05 -14.81
C LYS A 585 39.93 -11.92 -15.52
N VAL A 586 40.54 -10.74 -15.51
CA VAL A 586 40.04 -9.55 -16.22
C VAL A 586 40.17 -9.77 -17.73
N GLY A 587 39.05 -10.15 -18.34
CA GLY A 587 38.98 -10.73 -19.68
C GLY A 587 37.81 -11.72 -19.82
N HIS A 588 37.42 -12.38 -18.73
CA HIS A 588 36.20 -13.20 -18.65
C HIS A 588 34.97 -12.33 -18.40
N PHE A 589 34.59 -11.53 -19.40
CA PHE A 589 33.47 -10.61 -19.32
C PHE A 589 32.11 -11.34 -19.42
N PHE A 590 31.30 -11.34 -18.36
CA PHE A 590 29.96 -11.94 -18.34
C PHE A 590 28.90 -10.97 -17.82
N GLY A 591 27.88 -10.69 -18.64
CA GLY A 591 26.72 -9.88 -18.27
C GLY A 591 25.42 -10.67 -18.40
N LEU A 592 24.39 -10.28 -17.64
CA LEU A 592 23.04 -10.86 -17.70
C LEU A 592 22.15 -10.15 -18.74
N ASP A 593 22.76 -9.79 -19.86
CA ASP A 593 22.13 -9.17 -21.04
C ASP A 593 22.22 -10.14 -22.25
N ARG A 594 21.57 -9.80 -23.37
CA ARG A 594 21.55 -10.65 -24.58
C ARG A 594 22.82 -10.56 -25.44
N SER A 595 23.72 -9.59 -25.21
CA SER A 595 24.96 -9.39 -25.97
C SER A 595 26.17 -10.16 -25.41
N GLY A 596 26.18 -10.44 -24.10
CA GLY A 596 27.05 -11.45 -23.51
C GLY A 596 28.47 -11.01 -23.14
N ALA A 597 28.72 -9.71 -22.86
CA ALA A 597 30.02 -9.23 -22.37
C ALA A 597 29.89 -8.13 -21.31
N GLY A 598 30.22 -8.44 -20.05
CA GLY A 598 30.56 -7.48 -19.00
C GLY A 598 29.74 -7.56 -17.72
N LEU A 599 30.43 -7.61 -16.57
CA LEU A 599 29.78 -7.74 -15.25
C LEU A 599 29.10 -6.42 -14.87
N GLY A 600 27.80 -6.49 -14.58
CA GLY A 600 27.02 -5.34 -14.14
C GLY A 600 25.59 -5.72 -13.74
N TYR A 601 25.03 -4.91 -12.85
CA TYR A 601 23.59 -4.82 -12.56
C TYR A 601 23.05 -3.63 -13.36
N THR A 602 21.78 -3.68 -13.77
CA THR A 602 21.10 -2.57 -14.47
C THR A 602 20.09 -1.94 -13.53
N PRO A 603 20.41 -0.80 -12.89
CA PRO A 603 19.40 0.06 -12.29
C PRO A 603 18.40 0.53 -13.36
N THR A 604 17.21 0.94 -12.94
CA THR A 604 16.26 1.58 -13.82
C THR A 604 16.85 2.87 -14.41
N PHE A 605 16.80 3.00 -15.75
CA PHE A 605 17.36 4.07 -16.58
C PHE A 605 18.89 4.07 -16.78
N GLY A 606 19.36 3.20 -17.69
CA GLY A 606 20.71 3.25 -18.24
C GLY A 606 21.66 2.22 -17.63
N GLY A 607 22.15 1.28 -18.46
CA GLY A 607 23.05 0.23 -18.00
C GLY A 607 24.47 0.73 -17.76
N THR A 608 24.87 0.92 -16.50
CA THR A 608 26.25 1.22 -16.12
C THR A 608 27.06 -0.08 -16.02
N LEU A 609 27.93 -0.31 -16.99
CA LEU A 609 28.96 -1.35 -16.92
C LEU A 609 30.14 -0.87 -16.05
N ILE A 610 30.54 -1.68 -15.06
CA ILE A 610 31.74 -1.41 -14.25
C ILE A 610 32.96 -1.51 -15.18
N ARG A 611 33.57 -0.36 -15.50
CA ARG A 611 34.75 -0.29 -16.37
C ARG A 611 36.02 -0.70 -15.61
N VAL A 612 36.30 -2.00 -15.62
CA VAL A 612 37.52 -2.57 -15.03
C VAL A 612 38.78 -2.04 -15.75
N PRO A 613 39.77 -1.45 -15.05
CA PRO A 613 41.02 -0.99 -15.67
C PRO A 613 41.82 -2.12 -16.31
N GLY A 614 42.23 -1.96 -17.57
CA GLY A 614 42.93 -2.96 -18.39
C GLY A 614 44.39 -3.28 -18.01
N LYS A 615 44.74 -3.21 -16.71
CA LYS A 615 46.02 -3.64 -16.14
C LYS A 615 45.88 -4.72 -15.06
N LEU A 616 44.68 -4.92 -14.53
CA LEU A 616 44.38 -5.96 -13.54
C LEU A 616 44.45 -7.34 -14.18
N GLN A 617 44.88 -8.37 -13.45
CA GLN A 617 44.90 -9.75 -13.97
C GLN A 617 43.78 -10.59 -13.36
N CYS A 618 43.50 -10.50 -12.06
CA CYS A 618 42.43 -11.24 -11.37
C CYS A 618 41.41 -10.36 -10.64
N ILE A 619 40.16 -10.83 -10.53
CA ILE A 619 39.17 -10.34 -9.57
C ILE A 619 39.32 -11.12 -8.26
N ARG A 620 39.53 -10.39 -7.17
CA ARG A 620 39.77 -10.93 -5.83
C ARG A 620 38.48 -11.10 -5.02
N GLY A 621 37.47 -10.28 -5.31
CA GLY A 621 36.20 -10.34 -4.61
C GLY A 621 35.18 -9.30 -5.04
N PHE A 622 34.13 -9.20 -4.24
CA PHE A 622 33.11 -8.15 -4.35
C PHE A 622 32.88 -7.47 -2.99
N GLU A 623 32.57 -6.19 -3.00
CA GLU A 623 31.92 -5.50 -1.89
C GLU A 623 30.45 -5.32 -2.26
N VAL A 624 29.54 -5.76 -1.40
CA VAL A 624 28.11 -5.87 -1.71
C VAL A 624 27.30 -5.06 -0.70
N ALA A 625 26.56 -4.07 -1.17
CA ALA A 625 25.68 -3.23 -0.37
C ALA A 625 24.23 -3.73 -0.45
N LEU A 626 23.58 -3.97 0.69
CA LEU A 626 22.36 -4.77 0.76
C LEU A 626 21.44 -4.43 1.95
N ASP A 627 20.12 -4.50 1.74
CA ASP A 627 19.09 -4.29 2.76
C ASP A 627 18.14 -5.50 2.86
N THR A 628 17.03 -5.36 3.60
CA THR A 628 16.00 -6.42 3.71
C THR A 628 15.30 -6.72 2.38
N ASN A 629 15.41 -5.81 1.41
CA ASN A 629 14.83 -5.91 0.07
C ASN A 629 15.86 -6.32 -0.99
N GLY A 630 17.02 -6.85 -0.59
CA GLY A 630 17.99 -7.52 -1.48
C GLY A 630 19.29 -6.75 -1.64
N ILE A 631 20.03 -7.06 -2.70
CA ILE A 631 21.27 -6.35 -3.04
C ILE A 631 20.92 -5.04 -3.75
N ARG A 632 21.57 -3.96 -3.33
CA ARG A 632 21.33 -2.58 -3.79
C ARG A 632 22.44 -2.06 -4.69
N ASP A 633 23.69 -2.40 -4.39
CA ASP A 633 24.84 -2.11 -5.25
C ASP A 633 25.98 -3.14 -5.04
N ILE A 634 26.90 -3.22 -6.00
CA ILE A 634 28.09 -4.07 -5.98
C ILE A 634 29.29 -3.27 -6.50
N ALA A 635 30.41 -3.37 -5.79
CA ALA A 635 31.73 -2.97 -6.26
C ALA A 635 32.65 -4.20 -6.45
N ILE A 636 33.58 -4.11 -7.39
CA ILE A 636 34.57 -5.17 -7.67
C ILE A 636 35.83 -4.90 -6.83
N ILE A 637 36.35 -5.92 -6.16
CA ILE A 637 37.62 -5.84 -5.43
C ILE A 637 38.73 -6.42 -6.32
N ALA A 638 39.69 -5.57 -6.63
CA ALA A 638 40.85 -5.88 -7.43
C ALA A 638 41.88 -6.77 -6.69
N GLU A 639 42.80 -7.35 -7.47
CA GLU A 639 43.91 -8.20 -7.02
C GLU A 639 44.76 -7.56 -5.91
N ASP A 640 45.07 -6.27 -6.05
CA ASP A 640 45.78 -5.45 -5.05
C ASP A 640 44.97 -5.17 -3.77
N GLY A 641 43.66 -5.49 -3.77
CA GLY A 641 42.72 -5.22 -2.68
C GLY A 641 41.97 -3.90 -2.82
N THR A 642 42.13 -3.17 -3.92
CA THR A 642 41.43 -1.90 -4.19
C THR A 642 39.96 -2.16 -4.58
N THR A 643 39.00 -1.58 -3.86
CA THR A 643 37.59 -1.54 -4.28
C THR A 643 37.44 -0.56 -5.46
N LEU A 644 37.00 -1.05 -6.61
CA LEU A 644 36.65 -0.23 -7.78
C LEU A 644 35.33 0.54 -7.53
N PRO A 645 35.03 1.63 -8.26
CA PRO A 645 33.77 2.35 -8.11
C PRO A 645 32.53 1.44 -8.23
N TRP A 646 31.55 1.68 -7.35
CA TRP A 646 30.25 1.01 -7.32
C TRP A 646 29.50 1.09 -8.65
N ALA A 647 28.63 0.13 -8.95
CA ALA A 647 27.93 0.04 -10.22
C ALA A 647 27.00 1.24 -10.48
N THR A 648 26.43 1.87 -9.44
CA THR A 648 25.65 3.10 -9.60
C THR A 648 26.50 4.38 -9.67
N GLY A 649 27.78 4.31 -9.31
CA GLY A 649 28.70 5.46 -9.23
C GLY A 649 28.59 6.30 -7.94
N GLY A 650 27.67 5.97 -7.02
CA GLY A 650 27.57 6.59 -5.69
C GLY A 650 28.25 5.76 -4.59
N SER A 651 28.35 6.31 -3.37
CA SER A 651 28.66 5.52 -2.17
C SER A 651 27.36 5.06 -1.50
N PRO A 652 27.15 3.76 -1.23
CA PRO A 652 25.90 3.27 -0.66
C PRO A 652 25.85 3.44 0.86
N SER A 653 24.75 4.00 1.35
CA SER A 653 24.38 4.10 2.77
C SER A 653 23.70 2.82 3.31
N TYR A 654 23.79 1.71 2.59
CA TYR A 654 23.26 0.40 2.96
C TYR A 654 24.34 -0.48 3.61
N PRO A 655 23.96 -1.43 4.49
CA PRO A 655 24.91 -2.39 5.07
C PRO A 655 25.75 -3.11 4.01
N ARG A 656 27.05 -3.27 4.27
CA ARG A 656 28.04 -3.77 3.31
C ARG A 656 28.70 -5.07 3.76
N ARG A 657 29.02 -5.94 2.81
CA ARG A 657 29.69 -7.23 3.06
C ARG A 657 30.73 -7.55 2.00
N LEU A 658 31.89 -8.06 2.43
CA LEU A 658 32.91 -8.60 1.54
C LEU A 658 32.56 -10.03 1.09
N LEU A 659 32.86 -10.32 -0.18
CA LEU A 659 32.96 -11.64 -0.77
C LEU A 659 34.34 -11.78 -1.42
N THR A 660 35.38 -11.78 -0.59
CA THR A 660 36.79 -11.89 -1.00
C THR A 660 37.30 -13.33 -0.95
N ASP A 661 38.35 -13.61 -1.72
CA ASP A 661 39.21 -14.78 -1.59
C ASP A 661 40.69 -14.36 -1.70
N VAL A 662 41.64 -15.23 -1.35
CA VAL A 662 43.09 -14.96 -1.42
C VAL A 662 43.68 -15.37 -2.76
N GLU A 663 43.22 -16.49 -3.34
CA GLU A 663 43.63 -16.96 -4.67
C GLU A 663 42.78 -16.30 -5.78
N GLY A 664 41.54 -15.91 -5.44
CA GLY A 664 40.58 -15.25 -6.32
C GLY A 664 39.39 -16.14 -6.67
N ILE A 665 38.26 -15.54 -7.00
CA ILE A 665 36.99 -16.27 -7.17
C ILE A 665 37.07 -17.22 -8.38
N SER A 666 36.67 -18.48 -8.20
CA SER A 666 36.65 -19.51 -9.26
C SER A 666 35.23 -19.97 -9.67
N ALA A 667 34.20 -19.65 -8.89
CA ALA A 667 32.80 -19.76 -9.29
C ALA A 667 31.92 -18.80 -8.47
N ILE A 668 30.81 -18.36 -9.07
CA ILE A 668 29.80 -17.47 -8.49
C ILE A 668 28.43 -18.14 -8.56
N GLU A 669 27.71 -18.13 -7.46
CA GLU A 669 26.26 -18.41 -7.42
C GLU A 669 25.53 -17.08 -7.22
N ALA A 670 24.52 -16.81 -8.04
CA ALA A 670 23.70 -15.61 -7.96
C ALA A 670 22.22 -16.02 -7.91
N LYS A 671 21.50 -15.56 -6.88
CA LYS A 671 20.06 -15.83 -6.70
C LYS A 671 19.25 -14.58 -6.99
N PHE A 672 18.19 -14.77 -7.75
CA PHE A 672 17.29 -13.72 -8.20
C PHE A 672 15.86 -14.03 -7.76
N ASP A 673 15.09 -12.99 -7.50
CA ASP A 673 13.64 -13.06 -7.63
C ASP A 673 13.26 -12.88 -9.12
N ALA A 674 12.18 -12.20 -9.47
CA ALA A 674 11.83 -11.88 -10.86
C ALA A 674 12.46 -10.58 -11.42
N PHE A 675 13.08 -9.75 -10.59
CA PHE A 675 13.53 -8.39 -10.92
C PHE A 675 15.01 -8.13 -10.64
N LYS A 676 15.51 -8.67 -9.53
CA LYS A 676 16.72 -8.19 -8.86
C LYS A 676 17.51 -9.33 -8.25
N LEU A 677 18.76 -9.03 -7.97
CA LEU A 677 19.67 -9.91 -7.24
C LEU A 677 19.33 -9.85 -5.74
N VAL A 678 19.07 -11.01 -5.13
CA VAL A 678 18.69 -11.12 -3.72
C VAL A 678 19.77 -11.78 -2.86
N GLU A 679 20.65 -12.58 -3.47
CA GLU A 679 21.86 -13.14 -2.86
C GLU A 679 22.97 -13.30 -3.90
N LEU A 680 24.21 -13.03 -3.51
CA LEU A 680 25.43 -13.30 -4.29
C LEU A 680 26.38 -14.16 -3.46
N SER A 681 27.02 -15.16 -4.06
CA SER A 681 27.89 -16.10 -3.36
C SER A 681 29.13 -16.46 -4.17
N ARG A 682 30.25 -16.73 -3.46
CA ARG A 682 31.49 -17.24 -4.07
C ARG A 682 31.88 -18.62 -3.51
N ASN A 683 32.52 -19.43 -4.35
CA ASN A 683 33.05 -20.73 -3.97
C ASN A 683 34.45 -20.65 -3.34
N ARG A 684 34.95 -21.80 -2.88
CA ARG A 684 36.20 -22.00 -2.12
C ARG A 684 36.19 -21.27 -0.79
N VAL A 685 36.91 -21.85 0.17
CA VAL A 685 37.05 -21.33 1.52
C VAL A 685 38.47 -21.68 1.98
N THR A 686 39.34 -20.69 2.19
CA THR A 686 40.48 -20.82 3.12
C THR A 686 39.93 -21.40 4.42
N PRO A 687 40.50 -22.47 5.01
CA PRO A 687 39.83 -23.31 6.01
C PRO A 687 39.01 -22.49 7.00
N ARG A 688 37.73 -22.84 7.23
CA ARG A 688 36.69 -21.97 7.86
C ARG A 688 37.10 -21.28 9.17
N GLU A 689 38.09 -21.83 9.87
CA GLU A 689 38.70 -21.33 11.10
C GLU A 689 39.67 -20.14 10.88
N GLN A 690 39.98 -19.78 9.63
CA GLN A 690 40.98 -18.76 9.26
C GLN A 690 40.44 -17.57 8.43
N THR A 691 39.16 -17.57 8.03
CA THR A 691 38.57 -16.42 7.32
C THR A 691 38.39 -15.23 8.28
N HIS A 692 38.97 -14.08 7.94
CA HIS A 692 39.04 -12.92 8.83
C HIS A 692 37.62 -12.40 9.19
N PRO A 693 37.33 -11.95 10.43
CA PRO A 693 35.98 -11.51 10.83
C PRO A 693 35.35 -10.48 9.87
N ARG A 694 36.19 -9.60 9.32
CA ARG A 694 35.93 -8.63 8.23
C ARG A 694 35.15 -9.21 7.05
N GLU A 695 35.43 -10.45 6.68
CA GLU A 695 34.89 -11.16 5.52
C GLU A 695 33.68 -12.04 5.88
N ARG A 696 33.48 -12.30 7.18
CA ARG A 696 32.44 -13.17 7.73
C ARG A 696 31.15 -12.41 8.04
N PHE A 697 31.23 -11.13 8.42
CA PHE A 697 30.12 -10.34 8.93
C PHE A 697 29.56 -9.30 7.94
N LEU A 698 28.45 -8.66 8.34
CA LEU A 698 27.79 -7.55 7.65
C LEU A 698 28.08 -6.27 8.46
N TRP A 699 28.47 -5.19 7.79
CA TRP A 699 28.93 -3.94 8.40
C TRP A 699 28.08 -2.74 7.98
N LEU A 700 28.13 -1.64 8.73
CA LEU A 700 27.39 -0.40 8.48
C LEU A 700 28.08 0.74 9.27
N PRO A 701 28.29 1.95 8.70
CA PRO A 701 28.07 2.34 7.30
C PRO A 701 29.09 1.69 6.33
N GLU A 702 30.33 1.54 6.77
CA GLU A 702 31.49 1.07 5.99
C GLU A 702 32.04 -0.26 6.53
N ILE A 703 33.03 -0.85 5.87
CA ILE A 703 33.72 -2.08 6.32
C ILE A 703 35.04 -1.71 7.03
N PRO A 704 35.17 -1.83 8.36
CA PRO A 704 36.31 -1.33 9.15
C PRO A 704 37.67 -1.78 8.62
N ARG A 705 38.75 -1.01 8.82
CA ARG A 705 40.10 -1.35 8.34
C ARG A 705 40.63 -2.62 9.01
N LYS A 706 41.63 -3.28 8.40
CA LYS A 706 42.13 -4.57 8.91
C LYS A 706 42.77 -4.42 10.30
N GLU A 707 43.42 -3.30 10.56
CA GLU A 707 44.04 -2.96 11.84
C GLU A 707 43.03 -2.75 12.99
N TRP A 708 41.73 -2.64 12.69
CA TRP A 708 40.68 -2.23 13.64
C TRP A 708 39.80 -3.38 14.13
N ILE A 709 40.17 -4.62 13.83
CA ILE A 709 39.36 -5.82 14.11
C ILE A 709 40.04 -6.69 15.17
N PHE A 710 39.28 -6.98 16.23
CA PHE A 710 39.72 -7.79 17.36
C PHE A 710 39.29 -9.25 17.18
N ASP A 711 40.25 -10.17 17.11
CA ASP A 711 40.00 -11.62 17.06
C ASP A 711 40.00 -12.21 18.48
N GLY A 712 38.97 -13.00 18.81
CA GLY A 712 38.53 -13.30 20.17
C GLY A 712 39.19 -14.51 20.84
N LEU A 713 40.31 -15.01 20.31
CA LEU A 713 40.98 -16.21 20.82
C LEU A 713 41.58 -15.99 22.22
N LEU A 714 40.90 -16.51 23.25
CA LEU A 714 41.47 -16.63 24.59
C LEU A 714 42.66 -17.62 24.58
N PRO A 715 43.77 -17.33 25.28
CA PRO A 715 44.89 -18.25 25.45
C PRO A 715 44.55 -19.32 26.50
N LEU A 716 43.59 -20.18 26.18
CA LEU A 716 43.38 -21.47 26.83
C LEU A 716 44.19 -22.51 26.03
N GLY A 717 44.86 -23.43 26.72
CA GLY A 717 45.89 -24.29 26.12
C GLY A 717 45.38 -25.23 25.01
N ASP A 718 46.31 -25.70 24.17
CA ASP A 718 46.07 -26.30 22.85
C ASP A 718 45.06 -27.48 22.79
N ASP A 719 44.79 -28.16 23.92
CA ASP A 719 43.81 -29.25 24.02
C ASP A 719 42.36 -28.79 24.31
N THR A 720 42.09 -27.49 24.49
CA THR A 720 40.74 -26.97 24.84
C THR A 720 40.02 -26.31 23.66
N ASN A 721 39.08 -27.05 23.06
CA ASN A 721 38.25 -26.65 21.92
C ASN A 721 37.55 -25.28 22.14
N PRO A 722 37.85 -24.22 21.35
CA PRO A 722 37.49 -22.83 21.65
C PRO A 722 36.05 -22.46 21.25
N ASN A 723 35.05 -23.14 21.81
CA ASN A 723 33.62 -22.82 21.66
C ASN A 723 33.17 -21.57 22.47
N VAL A 724 34.02 -20.54 22.55
CA VAL A 724 33.75 -19.28 23.29
C VAL A 724 33.60 -18.13 22.29
N PRO A 725 32.38 -17.75 21.88
CA PRO A 725 32.14 -16.73 20.86
C PRO A 725 32.33 -15.31 21.41
N ILE A 726 33.57 -14.89 21.59
CA ILE A 726 33.92 -13.50 21.94
C ILE A 726 33.80 -12.63 20.69
N MET A 727 32.89 -11.66 20.73
CA MET A 727 32.66 -10.76 19.59
C MET A 727 33.65 -9.59 19.58
N THR A 728 34.03 -9.18 18.37
CA THR A 728 34.70 -7.92 18.08
C THR A 728 33.78 -6.75 18.47
N VAL A 729 34.17 -5.93 19.46
CA VAL A 729 33.40 -4.74 19.93
C VAL A 729 34.19 -3.48 19.69
N VAL A 730 33.60 -2.54 18.94
CA VAL A 730 34.22 -1.44 18.19
C VAL A 730 33.02 -0.52 17.63
N TYR A 731 32.67 0.80 17.29
CA TYR A 731 32.84 2.35 17.33
C TYR A 731 33.86 3.36 16.61
N ASP A 732 33.48 4.15 15.57
CA ASP A 732 34.36 5.15 14.83
C ASP A 732 34.05 6.64 15.14
N ASP A 733 34.92 7.58 14.68
CA ASP A 733 34.79 9.04 14.84
C ASP A 733 34.29 9.79 13.58
N ASP A 734 34.55 9.29 12.36
CA ASP A 734 34.39 10.04 11.09
C ASP A 734 32.98 9.96 10.45
N ASP A 735 31.99 9.32 11.10
CA ASP A 735 30.62 9.13 10.56
C ASP A 735 29.55 9.18 11.68
N ASP A 736 28.28 9.42 11.31
CA ASP A 736 27.20 10.01 12.14
C ASP A 736 26.62 9.16 13.32
N CYS A 737 27.43 8.29 13.96
CA CYS A 737 27.13 7.56 15.21
C CYS A 737 28.41 7.11 15.95
N SER A 738 28.80 7.88 16.97
CA SER A 738 29.98 7.63 17.83
C SER A 738 29.63 6.81 19.08
N TRP A 739 30.65 6.37 19.84
CA TRP A 739 30.48 5.82 21.19
C TRP A 739 29.70 6.74 22.14
N SER A 740 29.74 8.07 21.91
CA SER A 740 28.91 9.07 22.60
C SER A 740 27.43 8.71 22.66
N ASP A 741 26.91 8.08 21.60
CA ASP A 741 25.48 7.82 21.46
C ASP A 741 25.01 6.70 22.40
N VAL A 742 25.91 5.86 22.94
CA VAL A 742 25.59 4.63 23.70
C VAL A 742 25.35 4.92 25.19
N HIS A 743 24.09 4.87 25.60
CA HIS A 743 23.68 5.17 26.98
C HIS A 743 23.52 3.91 27.87
N SER A 744 23.36 2.70 27.32
CA SER A 744 23.39 1.46 28.13
C SER A 744 23.98 0.24 27.45
N ILE A 745 24.49 -0.68 28.27
CA ILE A 745 24.86 -2.05 27.91
C ILE A 745 23.97 -3.00 28.71
N ASP A 746 23.20 -3.83 28.03
CA ASP A 746 22.20 -4.73 28.62
C ASP A 746 22.52 -6.20 28.35
N THR A 747 22.20 -7.08 29.30
CA THR A 747 22.30 -8.54 29.19
C THR A 747 21.07 -9.24 29.78
N THR A 748 20.59 -10.32 29.16
CA THR A 748 19.56 -11.21 29.73
C THR A 748 20.16 -12.51 30.25
N TYR A 749 19.51 -13.16 31.22
CA TYR A 749 19.97 -14.40 31.87
C TYR A 749 18.90 -15.48 31.94
N ILE A 750 19.34 -16.75 31.89
CA ILE A 750 18.58 -17.96 32.20
C ILE A 750 19.24 -18.67 33.39
N ASP A 751 18.43 -19.30 34.25
CA ASP A 751 18.85 -20.00 35.48
C ASP A 751 19.84 -19.17 36.34
N GLU A 752 19.65 -17.84 36.38
CA GLU A 752 20.43 -16.81 37.12
C GLU A 752 21.94 -16.70 36.81
N CYS A 753 22.55 -17.66 36.11
CA CYS A 753 23.98 -17.66 35.81
C CYS A 753 24.36 -17.74 34.33
N HIS A 754 23.43 -18.03 33.41
CA HIS A 754 23.76 -18.13 31.98
C HIS A 754 23.35 -16.86 31.21
N PRO A 755 24.29 -15.98 30.82
CA PRO A 755 23.99 -14.83 29.96
C PRO A 755 23.52 -15.31 28.58
N THR A 756 22.50 -14.64 28.02
CA THR A 756 21.82 -15.05 26.77
C THR A 756 21.74 -13.96 25.71
N THR A 757 21.89 -12.67 26.05
CA THR A 757 21.98 -11.58 25.06
C THR A 757 23.00 -10.55 25.54
N LEU A 758 23.60 -9.80 24.62
CA LEU A 758 24.36 -8.58 24.94
C LEU A 758 23.95 -7.50 23.93
N LYS A 759 23.58 -6.31 24.42
CA LYS A 759 23.02 -5.22 23.61
C LYS A 759 23.59 -3.88 24.05
N PHE A 760 23.90 -3.03 23.08
CA PHE A 760 24.36 -1.66 23.29
C PHE A 760 23.25 -0.73 22.77
N ARG A 761 22.74 0.18 23.59
CA ARG A 761 21.59 1.04 23.25
C ARG A 761 22.04 2.46 22.89
N PRO A 762 21.93 2.87 21.61
CA PRO A 762 22.10 4.27 21.23
C PRO A 762 20.85 5.11 21.58
N TRP A 763 21.03 6.41 21.81
CA TRP A 763 19.95 7.39 21.97
C TRP A 763 19.94 8.41 20.81
N PRO A 764 18.78 8.90 20.35
CA PRO A 764 17.41 8.46 20.70
C PRO A 764 16.99 7.19 19.96
N GLU A 765 16.02 6.46 20.52
CA GLU A 765 15.44 5.21 19.96
C GLU A 765 14.87 5.33 18.51
N GLY A 766 14.81 6.56 17.97
CA GLY A 766 14.47 6.85 16.58
C GLY A 766 15.60 6.60 15.58
N LYS A 767 16.89 6.66 15.98
CA LYS A 767 18.03 6.22 15.14
C LYS A 767 17.99 4.68 15.06
N LYS A 768 17.20 4.12 14.13
CA LYS A 768 17.08 2.66 13.91
C LYS A 768 18.30 2.01 13.22
N GLN A 769 19.50 2.27 13.72
CA GLN A 769 20.64 1.39 13.53
C GLN A 769 20.84 0.61 14.84
N ILE A 770 20.32 -0.61 14.90
CA ILE A 770 20.71 -1.53 15.98
C ILE A 770 22.12 -2.02 15.67
N LEU A 771 23.07 -1.62 16.52
CA LEU A 771 24.50 -1.97 16.46
C LEU A 771 24.77 -3.44 16.89
N GLY A 772 23.88 -4.35 16.51
CA GLY A 772 23.84 -5.74 16.93
C GLY A 772 22.94 -6.02 18.14
N SER A 773 22.25 -7.17 18.08
CA SER A 773 21.57 -7.79 19.22
C SER A 773 21.79 -9.29 19.11
N TYR A 774 22.73 -9.83 19.88
CA TYR A 774 22.98 -11.28 19.89
C TYR A 774 22.02 -12.00 20.82
N SER A 775 21.61 -13.21 20.43
CA SER A 775 20.89 -14.16 21.27
C SER A 775 21.59 -15.51 21.20
N LEU A 776 22.12 -15.95 22.33
CA LEU A 776 22.65 -17.28 22.54
C LEU A 776 21.48 -18.27 22.62
N GLN A 777 21.02 -18.75 21.47
CA GLN A 777 20.23 -19.97 21.40
C GLN A 777 21.14 -21.17 21.70
N PHE A 778 21.45 -21.37 22.99
CA PHE A 778 21.91 -22.65 23.47
C PHE A 778 20.74 -23.61 23.49
N ASP A 779 20.80 -24.67 22.68
CA ASP A 779 20.09 -25.91 23.02
C ASP A 779 20.67 -26.41 24.35
N PHE A 780 19.85 -26.37 25.41
CA PHE A 780 20.21 -26.85 26.74
C PHE A 780 20.26 -28.39 26.77
N GLY A 781 21.25 -28.98 26.10
CA GLY A 781 21.64 -30.39 26.26
C GLY A 781 22.34 -30.66 27.60
N GLY A 782 22.80 -29.61 28.29
CA GLY A 782 23.26 -29.69 29.69
C GLY A 782 22.09 -29.62 30.67
N PRO A 783 22.15 -30.34 31.81
CA PRO A 783 21.09 -30.31 32.81
C PRO A 783 21.00 -28.94 33.48
N ARG A 784 19.79 -28.38 33.58
CA ARG A 784 19.51 -27.19 34.43
C ARG A 784 19.97 -27.49 35.86
N ARG A 785 21.04 -26.82 36.31
CA ARG A 785 21.67 -27.12 37.61
C ARG A 785 20.87 -26.59 38.81
N PHE A 786 20.03 -25.59 38.59
CA PHE A 786 19.28 -24.89 39.65
C PHE A 786 17.78 -24.96 39.38
N GLY A 787 17.00 -25.32 40.41
CA GLY A 787 15.59 -25.70 40.25
C GLY A 787 14.63 -24.51 40.19
N ARG A 788 14.25 -24.08 38.98
CA ARG A 788 13.25 -23.02 38.72
C ARG A 788 13.51 -21.71 39.47
N MET A 789 14.72 -21.18 39.28
CA MET A 789 15.07 -19.79 39.57
C MET A 789 14.80 -18.89 38.34
N GLY A 790 14.87 -17.56 38.48
CA GLY A 790 14.20 -16.64 37.57
C GLY A 790 14.98 -16.27 36.30
N ASP A 791 14.31 -16.32 35.14
CA ASP A 791 14.82 -15.69 33.92
C ASP A 791 14.72 -14.15 34.06
N GLY A 792 15.78 -13.41 33.70
CA GLY A 792 15.92 -11.99 34.05
C GLY A 792 16.73 -11.15 33.07
N GLY A 793 16.83 -9.85 33.36
CA GLY A 793 17.59 -8.90 32.55
C GLY A 793 18.22 -7.79 33.38
N LEU A 794 19.48 -7.47 33.08
CA LEU A 794 20.30 -6.45 33.73
C LEU A 794 20.75 -5.45 32.69
N GLY A 795 20.36 -4.19 32.86
CA GLY A 795 20.85 -3.06 32.06
C GLY A 795 21.80 -2.21 32.90
N CYS A 796 22.99 -1.95 32.39
CA CYS A 796 23.95 -1.06 33.01
C CYS A 796 24.08 0.23 32.18
N PRO A 797 23.81 1.42 32.75
CA PRO A 797 24.07 2.67 32.04
C PRO A 797 25.58 2.86 31.82
N VAL A 798 25.94 3.49 30.71
CA VAL A 798 27.29 3.97 30.38
C VAL A 798 27.19 5.49 30.25
N ASN A 799 28.07 6.24 30.90
CA ASN A 799 28.06 7.70 30.86
C ASN A 799 28.99 8.21 29.77
N ALA A 800 28.66 7.89 28.51
CA ALA A 800 29.48 8.24 27.36
C ALA A 800 29.65 9.77 27.20
N ASP A 801 28.67 10.56 27.66
CA ASP A 801 28.73 12.04 27.77
C ASP A 801 29.89 12.55 28.64
N ASP A 802 30.27 11.82 29.71
CA ASP A 802 31.45 12.15 30.55
C ASP A 802 32.77 11.68 29.90
N GLY A 803 32.71 11.03 28.73
CA GLY A 803 33.84 10.33 28.11
C GLY A 803 34.09 8.94 28.69
N GLU A 804 33.10 8.30 29.34
CA GLU A 804 33.27 6.96 29.90
C GLU A 804 33.42 5.90 28.79
N GLN A 805 34.62 5.34 28.63
CA GLN A 805 34.95 4.31 27.63
C GLN A 805 35.18 2.95 28.31
N VAL A 806 34.64 1.88 27.72
CA VAL A 806 34.95 0.50 28.14
C VAL A 806 36.39 0.16 27.74
N ILE A 807 37.27 0.01 28.75
CA ILE A 807 38.70 -0.30 28.55
C ILE A 807 38.98 -1.81 28.53
N SER A 808 38.06 -2.63 29.04
CA SER A 808 38.16 -4.10 28.97
C SER A 808 36.84 -4.77 29.37
N LEU A 809 36.58 -5.91 28.75
CA LEU A 809 35.57 -6.88 29.19
C LEU A 809 36.27 -8.02 29.94
N GLU A 810 35.61 -8.56 30.95
CA GLU A 810 36.08 -9.72 31.71
C GLU A 810 34.93 -10.72 31.90
N VAL A 811 35.25 -12.00 31.83
CA VAL A 811 34.26 -13.09 31.85
C VAL A 811 34.61 -14.16 32.87
N GLN A 812 33.59 -14.79 33.47
CA GLN A 812 33.73 -16.03 34.23
C GLN A 812 33.34 -17.20 33.33
N VAL A 813 34.08 -18.31 33.41
CA VAL A 813 33.86 -19.51 32.61
C VAL A 813 33.75 -20.73 33.52
N ASP A 814 32.72 -21.55 33.34
CA ASP A 814 32.58 -22.88 33.93
C ASP A 814 32.32 -23.93 32.84
N GLN A 815 33.07 -25.03 32.89
CA GLN A 815 32.98 -26.15 31.92
C GLN A 815 32.95 -25.71 30.43
N GLY A 816 33.60 -24.59 30.09
CA GLY A 816 33.65 -24.02 28.74
C GLY A 816 32.56 -22.99 28.42
N PHE A 817 31.57 -22.80 29.29
CA PHE A 817 30.48 -21.84 29.12
C PHE A 817 30.76 -20.54 29.88
N ILE A 818 30.42 -19.40 29.27
CA ILE A 818 30.42 -18.11 30.00
C ILE A 818 29.27 -18.14 31.02
N VAL A 819 29.60 -17.83 32.28
CA VAL A 819 28.66 -17.78 33.42
C VAL A 819 28.70 -16.47 34.20
N GLY A 820 29.51 -15.51 33.73
CA GLY A 820 29.57 -14.15 34.26
C GLY A 820 30.20 -13.19 33.28
N ILE A 821 29.71 -11.95 33.23
CA ILE A 821 30.21 -10.86 32.37
C ILE A 821 30.31 -9.58 33.21
N ARG A 822 31.43 -8.86 33.08
CA ARG A 822 31.58 -7.49 33.58
C ARG A 822 32.40 -6.66 32.61
N PHE A 823 32.18 -5.34 32.61
CA PHE A 823 33.07 -4.39 31.95
C PHE A 823 33.80 -3.52 32.98
N ASN A 824 34.99 -3.04 32.60
CA ASN A 824 35.69 -1.97 33.30
C ASN A 824 35.74 -0.75 32.38
N SER A 825 35.50 0.44 32.93
CA SER A 825 35.69 1.71 32.20
C SER A 825 36.98 2.45 32.60
N ASN A 826 37.37 3.41 31.76
CA ASN A 826 38.44 4.38 32.04
C ASN A 826 38.19 5.20 33.33
N HIS A 827 36.93 5.32 33.78
CA HIS A 827 36.54 5.99 35.03
C HIS A 827 36.70 5.09 36.27
N ALA A 828 37.47 4.00 36.17
CA ALA A 828 37.68 3.00 37.21
C ALA A 828 36.40 2.32 37.75
N ARG A 829 35.29 2.41 37.01
CA ARG A 829 34.05 1.68 37.31
C ARG A 829 34.15 0.27 36.73
N THR A 830 34.10 -0.73 37.59
CA THR A 830 33.76 -2.11 37.19
C THR A 830 32.25 -2.27 37.31
N ALA A 831 31.58 -2.57 36.22
CA ALA A 831 30.15 -2.83 36.19
C ALA A 831 29.89 -4.32 35.94
N LEU A 832 29.27 -4.98 36.91
CA LEU A 832 28.80 -6.35 36.77
C LEU A 832 27.52 -6.36 35.92
N LEU A 833 27.52 -7.12 34.82
CA LEU A 833 26.32 -7.34 34.01
C LEU A 833 25.55 -8.58 34.45
N THR A 834 26.09 -9.37 35.37
CA THR A 834 25.54 -10.63 35.94
C THR A 834 24.89 -10.39 37.31
N PRO A 835 23.91 -11.19 37.77
CA PRO A 835 23.36 -11.06 39.12
C PRO A 835 24.43 -11.26 40.19
N GLU A 836 24.49 -10.37 41.19
CA GLU A 836 25.44 -10.50 42.33
C GLU A 836 25.18 -11.75 43.18
N GLU A 837 23.92 -12.20 43.23
CA GLU A 837 23.50 -13.42 43.95
C GLU A 837 23.79 -14.72 43.18
N SER A 838 24.35 -14.64 41.96
CA SER A 838 24.60 -15.81 41.11
C SER A 838 25.48 -16.85 41.81
N PRO A 839 25.08 -18.14 41.87
CA PRO A 839 25.83 -19.16 42.60
C PRO A 839 27.24 -19.42 42.05
N LEU A 840 27.52 -18.97 40.81
CA LEU A 840 28.82 -19.08 40.14
C LEU A 840 29.67 -17.81 40.20
N ILE A 841 29.22 -16.75 40.88
CA ILE A 841 29.92 -15.45 40.98
C ILE A 841 31.30 -15.52 41.66
N HIS A 842 31.62 -16.65 42.31
CA HIS A 842 32.89 -16.93 42.99
C HIS A 842 34.02 -17.40 42.05
N LEU A 843 33.74 -17.63 40.76
CA LEU A 843 34.72 -18.10 39.78
C LEU A 843 35.76 -17.01 39.40
N PRO A 844 36.96 -17.39 38.92
CA PRO A 844 37.97 -16.42 38.50
C PRO A 844 37.52 -15.61 37.27
N TRP A 845 37.74 -14.30 37.31
CA TRP A 845 37.48 -13.40 36.19
C TRP A 845 38.65 -13.40 35.19
N ILE A 846 38.37 -13.80 33.95
CA ILE A 846 39.31 -13.85 32.83
C ILE A 846 39.22 -12.53 32.06
N LYS A 847 40.31 -11.76 32.03
CA LYS A 847 40.36 -10.46 31.36
C LYS A 847 40.65 -10.59 29.87
N ILE A 848 39.70 -10.15 29.05
CA ILE A 848 39.87 -10.02 27.60
C ILE A 848 40.66 -8.73 27.34
N ARG A 849 41.77 -8.82 26.61
CA ARG A 849 42.67 -7.68 26.32
C ARG A 849 42.58 -7.31 24.84
N PRO A 850 42.26 -6.06 24.47
CA PRO A 850 42.26 -5.63 23.08
C PRO A 850 43.68 -5.59 22.48
N SER A 851 43.77 -5.82 21.17
CA SER A 851 45.01 -5.69 20.38
C SER A 851 45.24 -4.26 19.84
N GLY A 852 44.19 -3.42 19.83
CA GLY A 852 44.23 -2.02 19.40
C GLY A 852 43.89 -1.04 20.53
N SER A 853 44.12 0.25 20.30
CA SER A 853 43.92 1.34 21.27
C SER A 853 42.56 2.04 21.18
N ARG A 854 41.72 1.64 20.22
CA ARG A 854 40.40 2.21 19.91
C ARG A 854 39.46 1.13 19.42
N VAL A 855 38.19 1.49 19.28
CA VAL A 855 37.08 0.55 19.32
C VAL A 855 36.10 0.92 18.18
N ILE A 856 36.33 0.54 16.88
CA ILE A 856 35.61 0.77 15.53
C ILE A 856 34.74 -0.36 14.76
N GLY A 857 33.38 -0.41 14.84
CA GLY A 857 32.33 -1.31 14.20
C GLY A 857 31.64 -2.59 14.89
N MET A 858 30.49 -2.56 15.61
CA MET A 858 29.87 -3.78 16.26
C MET A 858 28.85 -4.54 15.37
N PHE A 859 28.83 -5.88 15.44
CA PHE A 859 27.84 -6.72 14.75
C PHE A 859 27.46 -8.02 15.51
N SER A 860 26.26 -8.54 15.24
CA SER A 860 25.80 -9.85 15.73
C SER A 860 25.35 -10.74 14.58
N GLN A 861 26.01 -11.89 14.41
CA GLN A 861 25.47 -12.99 13.62
C GLN A 861 24.67 -13.92 14.53
N GLY A 862 23.33 -13.81 14.50
CA GLY A 862 22.46 -14.86 15.02
C GLY A 862 22.59 -16.11 14.16
N ALA A 863 23.37 -17.09 14.62
CA ALA A 863 23.41 -18.42 14.01
C ALA A 863 22.06 -19.11 14.30
N GLY A 864 21.20 -19.28 13.28
CA GLY A 864 19.90 -19.92 13.48
C GLY A 864 18.69 -19.41 12.68
N TRP A 865 18.85 -18.61 11.62
CA TRP A 865 17.74 -18.29 10.69
C TRP A 865 17.82 -19.04 9.35
N GLY A 866 18.44 -20.21 9.37
CA GLY A 866 18.34 -21.21 8.32
C GLY A 866 18.03 -22.58 8.92
N LEU A 867 16.77 -23.02 8.80
CA LEU A 867 16.26 -24.38 9.08
C LEU A 867 16.31 -24.87 10.55
N GLN A 868 15.27 -24.57 11.34
CA GLN A 868 14.51 -25.59 12.14
C GLN A 868 13.22 -25.01 12.77
N ASP A 869 12.39 -25.89 13.38
CA ASP A 869 10.95 -25.71 13.64
C ASP A 869 10.49 -24.48 14.44
N GLN A 870 9.45 -23.80 13.93
CA GLN A 870 8.55 -22.98 14.76
C GLN A 870 7.34 -23.81 15.23
N ARG A 871 7.50 -24.58 16.32
CA ARG A 871 6.38 -25.31 16.96
C ARG A 871 6.29 -25.19 18.49
N SER A 872 6.55 -24.01 19.06
CA SER A 872 5.95 -23.61 20.36
C SER A 872 6.19 -22.15 20.74
N LEU A 873 5.11 -21.38 20.94
CA LEU A 873 4.94 -20.35 22.01
C LEU A 873 3.56 -19.68 21.89
N GLY A 874 2.49 -20.44 22.14
CA GLY A 874 1.12 -19.91 22.12
C GLY A 874 0.75 -19.15 23.40
N LYS A 875 -0.16 -18.17 23.25
CA LYS A 875 -0.94 -17.50 24.32
C LYS A 875 -0.16 -16.69 25.37
N ARG A 876 -0.11 -15.36 25.18
CA ARG A 876 -0.37 -14.38 26.26
C ARG A 876 -1.33 -13.30 25.80
N ARG A 877 -2.14 -12.80 26.74
CA ARG A 877 -3.47 -12.19 26.50
C ARG A 877 -3.41 -10.75 25.98
N GLU A 878 -4.45 -10.39 25.23
CA GLU A 878 -4.86 -9.01 24.99
C GLU A 878 -5.18 -8.26 26.30
N ASN A 879 -4.99 -6.94 26.31
CA ASN A 879 -5.87 -5.97 27.00
C ASN A 879 -5.39 -4.52 26.79
N GLY A 880 -6.33 -3.58 26.55
CA GLY A 880 -6.14 -2.15 26.83
C GLY A 880 -6.04 -1.18 25.65
N PHE A 881 -7.19 -0.68 25.17
CA PHE A 881 -7.25 0.53 24.32
C PHE A 881 -6.97 1.82 25.13
N PRO A 882 -6.01 2.68 24.71
CA PRO A 882 -5.87 4.03 25.26
C PRO A 882 -6.89 5.00 24.64
N LYS A 883 -7.64 5.74 25.47
CA LYS A 883 -8.63 6.74 25.02
C LYS A 883 -7.96 7.99 24.45
N THR A 884 -8.50 8.54 23.36
CA THR A 884 -8.06 9.82 22.78
C THR A 884 -8.27 10.99 23.75
N ARG A 885 -7.21 11.72 24.12
CA ARG A 885 -7.31 12.99 24.87
C ARG A 885 -7.10 14.19 23.94
N THR A 886 -8.12 15.03 23.80
CA THR A 886 -8.06 16.27 23.03
C THR A 886 -7.53 17.43 23.89
N GLY A 887 -6.34 17.94 23.61
CA GLY A 887 -5.87 19.18 24.26
C GLY A 887 -4.36 19.41 24.20
N ASP A 888 -3.88 20.03 23.11
CA ASP A 888 -2.64 20.83 23.06
C ASP A 888 -2.53 21.49 21.68
N ARG A 889 -2.72 22.83 21.57
CA ARG A 889 -2.83 23.53 20.27
C ARG A 889 -1.61 24.39 19.84
N TRP A 890 -0.71 24.75 20.75
CA TRP A 890 0.39 25.71 20.46
C TRP A 890 1.82 25.25 20.84
N LYS A 891 1.99 24.09 21.49
CA LYS A 891 3.30 23.61 22.03
C LYS A 891 4.32 23.10 20.98
N ARG A 892 4.23 23.51 19.71
CA ARG A 892 4.98 22.86 18.60
C ARG A 892 5.75 23.78 17.66
N PHE A 893 5.40 25.07 17.56
CA PHE A 893 6.25 26.04 16.84
C PHE A 893 7.69 26.15 17.38
N PRO A 894 7.93 26.18 18.71
CA PRO A 894 9.30 26.34 19.24
C PRO A 894 10.27 25.22 18.86
N ARG A 895 9.75 24.06 18.43
CA ARG A 895 10.54 22.84 18.16
C ARG A 895 11.54 23.04 17.04
N SER A 896 11.09 23.56 15.90
CA SER A 896 11.96 23.89 14.77
C SER A 896 13.00 24.95 15.15
N THR A 897 12.64 25.92 16.00
CA THR A 897 13.54 27.00 16.41
C THR A 897 14.74 26.49 17.20
N TYR A 898 14.56 25.73 18.28
CA TYR A 898 15.73 25.22 19.01
C TYR A 898 16.39 24.00 18.39
N SER A 899 15.70 23.22 17.53
CA SER A 899 16.39 22.22 16.71
C SER A 899 17.42 22.87 15.79
N GLN A 900 17.07 24.02 15.19
CA GLN A 900 17.99 24.80 14.35
C GLN A 900 19.03 25.59 15.16
N LEU A 901 18.71 26.11 16.35
CA LEU A 901 19.72 26.75 17.22
C LEU A 901 20.84 25.78 17.60
N LEU A 902 20.52 24.50 17.78
CA LEU A 902 21.47 23.46 18.18
C LEU A 902 22.32 22.94 17.01
N GLU A 903 22.02 23.34 15.75
CA GLU A 903 22.91 23.16 14.59
C GLU A 903 24.22 23.99 14.75
N ASN A 904 24.23 25.00 15.63
CA ASN A 904 25.45 25.70 16.06
C ASN A 904 25.96 25.11 17.38
N GLU A 905 27.12 24.44 17.34
CA GLU A 905 27.73 23.71 18.47
C GLU A 905 27.89 24.55 19.76
N GLY A 906 28.18 25.85 19.64
CA GLY A 906 28.38 26.73 20.79
C GLY A 906 27.11 27.17 21.51
N THR A 907 25.93 26.83 20.98
CA THR A 907 24.64 27.33 21.48
C THR A 907 24.03 26.42 22.54
N VAL A 908 23.69 26.97 23.70
CA VAL A 908 22.96 26.30 24.79
C VAL A 908 21.58 26.93 24.96
N VAL A 909 20.54 26.10 25.14
CA VAL A 909 19.13 26.50 25.12
C VAL A 909 18.44 26.25 26.46
N ALA A 910 17.57 27.17 26.87
CA ALA A 910 16.60 26.96 27.94
C ALA A 910 15.17 26.87 27.38
N ILE A 911 14.51 25.72 27.52
CA ILE A 911 13.09 25.56 27.17
C ILE A 911 12.25 25.91 28.39
N VAL A 912 11.71 27.13 28.39
CA VAL A 912 10.88 27.67 29.48
C VAL A 912 9.39 27.55 29.12
N SER A 913 8.62 26.81 29.92
CA SER A 913 7.15 26.81 29.84
C SER A 913 6.54 26.12 31.07
N ARG A 914 5.20 26.09 31.18
CA ARG A 914 4.51 25.40 32.30
C ARG A 914 4.73 23.89 32.32
N HIS A 915 4.97 23.29 31.15
CA HIS A 915 5.17 21.86 30.96
C HIS A 915 6.27 21.64 29.91
N PRO A 916 7.54 21.95 30.23
CA PRO A 916 8.64 21.91 29.28
C PRO A 916 8.94 20.46 28.90
N LYS A 917 9.30 20.22 27.64
CA LYS A 917 9.68 18.90 27.11
C LYS A 917 10.67 19.07 25.98
N ILE A 918 11.72 18.25 25.97
CA ILE A 918 12.56 18.04 24.80
C ILE A 918 11.71 17.36 23.70
N PRO A 919 11.77 17.79 22.43
CA PRO A 919 11.14 17.07 21.33
C PRO A 919 11.95 15.85 20.87
N ALA A 920 11.25 14.89 20.26
CA ALA A 920 11.87 13.67 19.70
C ALA A 920 12.62 13.92 18.37
N ASP A 921 12.68 15.17 17.91
CA ASP A 921 13.34 15.61 16.68
C ASP A 921 14.62 16.44 16.92
N VAL A 922 15.05 16.59 18.18
CA VAL A 922 16.39 17.06 18.56
C VAL A 922 17.25 15.83 18.93
N SER A 923 18.49 15.77 18.47
CA SER A 923 19.48 14.77 18.93
C SER A 923 20.13 15.19 20.25
N ASP A 924 20.80 16.35 20.25
CA ASP A 924 21.53 16.88 21.41
C ASP A 924 20.59 17.36 22.52
N HIS A 925 20.55 16.59 23.61
CA HIS A 925 19.80 16.93 24.82
C HIS A 925 20.68 17.64 25.87
N THR A 926 22.01 17.52 25.78
CA THR A 926 22.96 18.02 26.78
C THR A 926 22.93 19.56 26.84
N ARG A 927 22.81 20.19 25.67
CA ARG A 927 22.68 21.65 25.52
C ARG A 927 21.25 22.17 25.70
N ILE A 928 20.30 21.33 26.16
CA ILE A 928 18.94 21.76 26.53
C ILE A 928 18.72 21.67 28.05
N SER A 929 18.44 22.82 28.67
CA SER A 929 17.90 22.87 30.03
C SER A 929 16.37 23.08 30.01
N LEU A 930 15.62 22.23 30.72
CA LEU A 930 14.17 22.38 30.89
C LEU A 930 13.85 23.19 32.15
N HIS A 931 13.02 24.23 32.04
CA HIS A 931 12.57 25.02 33.18
C HIS A 931 11.06 25.14 33.21
N ALA A 932 10.45 24.64 34.30
CA ALA A 932 9.01 24.70 34.51
C ALA A 932 8.62 26.04 35.15
N ALA A 933 8.02 26.94 34.37
CA ALA A 933 7.60 28.26 34.81
C ALA A 933 6.30 28.72 34.12
N ASP A 934 5.43 29.41 34.86
CA ASP A 934 4.32 30.19 34.30
C ASP A 934 4.76 31.66 34.16
N LEU A 935 4.60 32.24 32.97
CA LEU A 935 5.02 33.61 32.71
C LEU A 935 4.16 34.64 33.46
N THR A 936 2.98 34.25 33.97
CA THR A 936 2.17 35.12 34.83
C THR A 936 2.67 35.18 36.29
N VAL A 937 3.84 34.60 36.61
CA VAL A 937 4.43 34.55 37.96
C VAL A 937 5.89 35.06 37.89
N PRO A 938 6.15 36.36 38.16
CA PRO A 938 7.47 36.98 37.99
C PRO A 938 8.60 36.25 38.74
N ASP A 939 8.36 35.79 39.97
CA ASP A 939 9.33 35.05 40.78
C ASP A 939 9.88 33.79 40.08
N GLN A 940 9.05 33.12 39.27
CA GLN A 940 9.45 31.94 38.50
C GLN A 940 10.30 32.34 37.29
N ILE A 941 10.01 33.48 36.65
CA ILE A 941 10.87 34.04 35.60
C ILE A 941 12.24 34.39 36.20
N GLU A 942 12.27 35.15 37.30
CA GLU A 942 13.53 35.51 37.97
C GLU A 942 14.36 34.28 38.37
N ALA A 943 13.72 33.20 38.85
CA ALA A 943 14.41 31.96 39.18
C ALA A 943 15.09 31.31 37.97
N VAL A 944 14.49 31.38 36.77
CA VAL A 944 15.11 30.90 35.52
C VAL A 944 16.30 31.77 35.12
N PHE A 945 16.17 33.10 35.18
CA PHE A 945 17.28 34.01 34.86
C PHE A 945 18.46 33.81 35.83
N LYS A 946 18.20 33.69 37.13
CA LYS A 946 19.23 33.42 38.16
C LYS A 946 19.94 32.08 37.97
N LYS A 947 19.28 31.09 37.35
CA LYS A 947 19.83 29.74 37.10
C LYS A 947 20.52 29.59 35.74
N PHE A 948 19.98 30.20 34.69
CA PHE A 948 20.44 29.99 33.30
C PHE A 948 21.26 31.16 32.74
N ASN A 949 21.03 32.39 33.22
CA ASN A 949 21.80 33.59 32.85
C ASN A 949 21.91 33.82 31.32
N PRO A 950 20.78 33.92 30.59
CA PRO A 950 20.74 33.88 29.13
C PRO A 950 21.42 35.08 28.46
N HIS A 951 22.10 34.84 27.34
CA HIS A 951 22.60 35.91 26.47
C HIS A 951 21.52 36.47 25.54
N ALA A 952 20.60 35.61 25.09
CA ALA A 952 19.49 35.98 24.21
C ALA A 952 18.19 35.25 24.58
N ILE A 953 17.05 35.82 24.19
CA ILE A 953 15.71 35.30 24.46
C ILE A 953 14.89 35.28 23.16
N ILE A 954 14.21 34.16 22.90
CA ILE A 954 13.22 34.05 21.82
C ILE A 954 11.85 33.79 22.46
N HIS A 955 11.04 34.84 22.60
CA HIS A 955 9.75 34.79 23.29
C HIS A 955 8.62 34.38 22.35
N THR A 956 8.42 33.06 22.27
CA THR A 956 7.38 32.39 21.46
C THR A 956 6.08 32.11 22.22
N ALA A 957 6.02 32.40 23.52
CA ALA A 957 4.97 31.87 24.39
C ALA A 957 3.67 32.69 24.33
N SER A 958 2.54 31.98 24.18
CA SER A 958 1.19 32.56 24.11
C SER A 958 0.14 31.52 24.52
N PRO A 959 -1.00 31.92 25.12
CA PRO A 959 -2.21 31.09 25.17
C PRO A 959 -2.79 30.85 23.77
N SER A 960 -3.88 30.09 23.72
CA SER A 960 -4.71 29.98 22.52
C SER A 960 -5.31 31.34 22.14
N TYR A 961 -5.37 31.69 20.86
CA TYR A 961 -6.10 32.88 20.38
C TYR A 961 -7.61 32.86 20.70
N LEU A 962 -8.14 31.69 21.08
CA LEU A 962 -9.52 31.46 21.55
C LEU A 962 -9.63 31.41 23.10
N ASP A 963 -8.58 31.77 23.83
CA ASP A 963 -8.62 31.86 25.30
C ASP A 963 -9.30 33.17 25.75
N THR A 964 -9.62 33.29 27.04
CA THR A 964 -10.28 34.47 27.60
C THR A 964 -9.38 35.71 27.51
N THR A 965 -9.99 36.89 27.35
CA THR A 965 -9.27 38.19 27.38
C THR A 965 -8.37 38.32 28.61
N THR A 966 -8.84 37.88 29.78
CA THR A 966 -8.07 37.91 31.04
C THR A 966 -6.82 37.04 30.99
N ASN A 967 -6.88 35.84 30.42
CA ASN A 967 -5.72 34.96 30.27
C ASN A 967 -4.76 35.47 29.19
N LEU A 968 -5.30 36.01 28.08
CA LEU A 968 -4.52 36.63 27.02
C LEU A 968 -3.74 37.85 27.51
N VAL A 969 -4.37 38.76 28.28
CA VAL A 969 -3.69 39.92 28.88
C VAL A 969 -2.57 39.44 29.83
N LYS A 970 -2.89 38.54 30.77
CA LYS A 970 -1.90 38.06 31.75
C LYS A 970 -0.69 37.38 31.11
N ALA A 971 -0.88 36.55 30.10
CA ALA A 971 0.22 35.80 29.50
C ALA A 971 0.96 36.60 28.41
N ASN A 972 0.24 37.30 27.53
CA ASN A 972 0.87 38.03 26.43
C ASN A 972 1.38 39.40 26.86
N VAL A 973 0.68 40.12 27.75
CA VAL A 973 1.07 41.49 28.15
C VAL A 973 1.87 41.46 29.46
N ASP A 974 1.27 40.98 30.56
CA ASP A 974 1.93 41.01 31.87
C ASP A 974 3.16 40.07 31.90
N GLY A 975 3.05 38.88 31.31
CA GLY A 975 4.17 37.93 31.18
C GLY A 975 5.31 38.41 30.28
N THR A 976 5.00 39.17 29.22
CA THR A 976 6.04 39.82 28.39
C THR A 976 6.72 40.96 29.15
N ASN A 977 5.94 41.79 29.87
CA ASN A 977 6.47 42.84 30.74
C ASN A 977 7.40 42.26 31.83
N ALA A 978 7.04 41.12 32.43
CA ALA A 978 7.88 40.43 33.40
C ALA A 978 9.16 39.83 32.79
N LEU A 979 9.07 39.22 31.60
CA LEU A 979 10.23 38.74 30.85
C LEU A 979 11.20 39.86 30.47
N LEU A 980 10.68 41.00 29.99
CA LEU A 980 11.50 42.15 29.60
C LEU A 980 12.20 42.77 30.82
N LYS A 981 11.51 42.93 31.95
CA LYS A 981 12.12 43.39 33.21
C LYS A 981 13.25 42.46 33.69
N ALA A 982 13.05 41.15 33.61
CA ALA A 982 14.07 40.17 33.97
C ALA A 982 15.26 40.19 32.98
N ALA A 983 15.01 40.43 31.70
CA ALA A 983 16.05 40.62 30.68
C ALA A 983 16.88 41.88 30.93
N THR A 984 16.24 43.05 31.13
CA THR A 984 16.95 44.30 31.43
C THR A 984 17.73 44.23 32.76
N ALA A 985 17.23 43.48 33.75
CA ALA A 985 17.94 43.25 35.01
C ALA A 985 19.10 42.24 34.88
N CYS A 986 19.19 41.48 33.79
CA CYS A 986 20.26 40.51 33.55
C CYS A 986 21.38 41.14 32.72
N THR A 987 22.53 41.42 33.35
CA THR A 987 23.69 42.04 32.69
C THR A 987 24.36 41.20 31.61
N LYS A 988 23.91 39.96 31.40
CA LYS A 988 24.32 39.10 30.29
C LYS A 988 23.35 39.09 29.11
N THR A 989 22.08 39.47 29.29
CA THR A 989 21.08 39.40 28.23
C THR A 989 21.17 40.66 27.36
N SER A 990 21.58 40.49 26.10
CA SER A 990 21.72 41.58 25.13
C SER A 990 20.72 41.52 23.96
N ALA A 991 20.05 40.38 23.72
CA ALA A 991 19.09 40.23 22.62
C ALA A 991 17.73 39.67 23.05
N PHE A 992 16.63 40.26 22.56
CA PHE A 992 15.25 39.79 22.78
C PHE A 992 14.44 39.79 21.47
N VAL A 993 14.13 38.59 20.96
CA VAL A 993 13.26 38.40 19.78
C VAL A 993 11.85 38.04 20.25
N PHE A 994 10.87 38.90 19.97
CA PHE A 994 9.46 38.68 20.29
C PHE A 994 8.70 38.08 19.09
N THR A 995 8.03 36.94 19.29
CA THR A 995 7.11 36.41 18.28
C THR A 995 5.79 37.16 18.33
N SER A 996 5.59 38.12 17.43
CA SER A 996 4.30 38.79 17.21
C SER A 996 3.46 38.04 16.15
N THR A 997 2.56 38.74 15.47
CA THR A 997 1.62 38.19 14.47
C THR A 997 1.19 39.27 13.49
N ASP A 998 0.95 38.88 12.23
CA ASP A 998 0.22 39.67 11.21
C ASP A 998 -1.05 40.35 11.76
N SER A 999 -1.73 39.68 12.69
CA SER A 999 -2.99 40.10 13.30
C SER A 999 -2.82 41.22 14.33
N ALA A 1000 -1.60 41.66 14.64
CA ALA A 1000 -1.32 42.77 15.57
C ALA A 1000 -1.39 44.16 14.90
N VAL A 1001 -1.26 44.24 13.57
CA VAL A 1001 -1.29 45.49 12.79
C VAL A 1001 -2.63 45.72 12.10
N ILE A 1002 -2.95 46.99 11.83
CA ILE A 1002 -4.15 47.40 11.11
C ILE A 1002 -3.98 47.07 9.61
N PRO A 1003 -4.78 46.17 9.02
CA PRO A 1003 -4.58 45.74 7.64
C PRO A 1003 -5.11 46.76 6.63
N THR A 1004 -4.27 47.07 5.65
CA THR A 1004 -4.53 47.95 4.49
C THR A 1004 -5.14 47.18 3.30
N GLN A 1005 -5.18 47.80 2.13
CA GLN A 1005 -5.43 47.11 0.84
C GLN A 1005 -4.19 47.08 -0.06
N GLU A 1006 -3.28 48.04 0.07
CA GLU A 1006 -1.93 47.99 -0.50
C GLU A 1006 -0.97 47.21 0.43
N PRO A 1007 0.13 46.62 -0.07
CA PRO A 1007 1.17 46.03 0.75
C PRO A 1007 1.77 47.04 1.74
N LEU A 1008 2.07 46.59 2.95
CA LEU A 1008 2.75 47.38 3.98
C LEU A 1008 4.25 47.03 4.02
N SER A 1009 5.09 48.03 4.30
CA SER A 1009 6.40 47.80 4.90
C SER A 1009 6.23 47.53 6.41
N GLU A 1010 7.26 47.00 7.08
CA GLU A 1010 7.24 46.84 8.54
C GLU A 1010 7.27 48.22 9.26
N ASP A 1011 7.87 49.24 8.63
CA ASP A 1011 7.89 50.65 9.07
C ASP A 1011 6.50 51.31 9.07
N ASP A 1012 5.73 51.10 8.00
CA ASP A 1012 4.41 51.72 7.78
C ASP A 1012 3.29 51.04 8.61
N ALA A 1013 3.54 49.85 9.15
CA ALA A 1013 2.51 48.99 9.71
C ALA A 1013 2.05 49.41 11.13
N VAL A 1014 0.89 50.07 11.20
CA VAL A 1014 0.34 50.61 12.45
C VAL A 1014 -0.25 49.52 13.35
N LEU A 1015 0.33 49.31 14.54
CA LEU A 1015 -0.15 48.38 15.56
C LEU A 1015 -1.47 48.81 16.23
N TYR A 1016 -2.40 47.86 16.38
CA TYR A 1016 -3.67 48.04 17.09
C TYR A 1016 -3.50 48.58 18.52
N GLY A 1017 -4.50 49.34 18.98
CA GLY A 1017 -4.68 49.77 20.37
C GLY A 1017 -5.83 49.02 21.04
N GLU A 1018 -6.02 49.27 22.34
CA GLU A 1018 -7.02 48.61 23.18
C GLU A 1018 -8.48 48.78 22.68
N THR A 1019 -8.76 49.87 21.96
CA THR A 1019 -10.12 50.26 21.54
C THR A 1019 -10.46 49.97 20.08
N ASN A 1020 -9.50 49.59 19.24
CA ASN A 1020 -9.71 49.36 17.80
C ASN A 1020 -9.26 47.98 17.29
N ALA A 1021 -8.75 47.11 18.16
CA ALA A 1021 -8.40 45.74 17.81
C ALA A 1021 -9.64 44.88 17.46
N PRO A 1022 -9.55 43.99 16.45
CA PRO A 1022 -10.68 43.16 16.00
C PRO A 1022 -11.01 42.00 16.94
N ASN A 1023 -10.09 41.65 17.85
CA ASN A 1023 -10.26 40.63 18.88
C ASN A 1023 -9.18 40.75 19.98
N SER A 1024 -9.38 40.08 21.12
CA SER A 1024 -8.47 40.13 22.27
C SER A 1024 -7.07 39.56 22.01
N TYR A 1025 -6.89 38.66 21.03
CA TYR A 1025 -5.57 38.13 20.68
C TYR A 1025 -4.74 39.17 19.91
N ALA A 1026 -5.33 39.76 18.87
CA ALA A 1026 -4.79 40.90 18.14
C ALA A 1026 -4.40 42.06 19.08
N MET A 1027 -5.33 42.44 19.97
CA MET A 1027 -5.10 43.47 21.00
C MET A 1027 -3.88 43.17 21.87
N THR A 1028 -3.84 41.98 22.48
CA THR A 1028 -2.79 41.65 23.45
C THR A 1028 -1.43 41.38 22.79
N LYS A 1029 -1.39 40.94 21.54
CA LYS A 1029 -0.15 40.88 20.76
C LYS A 1029 0.36 42.26 20.38
N ALA A 1030 -0.50 43.18 19.94
CA ALA A 1030 -0.11 44.56 19.65
C ALA A 1030 0.38 45.33 20.89
N MET A 1031 -0.22 45.09 22.06
CA MET A 1031 0.27 45.62 23.34
C MET A 1031 1.63 45.02 23.74
N ALA A 1032 1.80 43.70 23.58
CA ALA A 1032 3.05 43.02 23.89
C ALA A 1032 4.22 43.43 22.97
N GLU A 1033 3.94 43.66 21.68
CA GLU A 1033 4.90 44.18 20.71
C GLU A 1033 5.33 45.61 21.08
N LYS A 1034 4.40 46.49 21.44
CA LYS A 1034 4.70 47.83 21.95
C LYS A 1034 5.61 47.80 23.19
N LEU A 1035 5.41 46.83 24.09
CA LEU A 1035 6.31 46.63 25.24
C LEU A 1035 7.70 46.14 24.82
N ALA A 1036 7.79 45.20 23.88
CA ALA A 1036 9.08 44.68 23.39
C ALA A 1036 9.91 45.76 22.67
N ILE A 1037 9.27 46.55 21.79
CA ILE A 1037 9.93 47.67 21.08
C ILE A 1037 10.35 48.75 22.07
N ALA A 1038 9.49 49.13 23.04
CA ALA A 1038 9.80 50.14 24.05
C ALA A 1038 10.88 49.73 25.07
N ALA A 1039 11.28 48.45 25.10
CA ALA A 1039 12.39 47.94 25.91
C ALA A 1039 13.75 47.98 25.19
N ASN A 1040 13.80 48.39 23.92
CA ASN A 1040 15.04 48.52 23.16
C ASN A 1040 15.97 49.56 23.79
N SER A 1041 17.25 49.22 23.95
CA SER A 1041 18.22 50.02 24.71
C SER A 1041 19.67 49.68 24.33
N ALA A 1042 20.63 50.45 24.86
CA ALA A 1042 22.06 50.18 24.68
C ALA A 1042 22.59 48.98 25.51
N GLN A 1043 21.74 48.29 26.27
CA GLN A 1043 22.07 47.04 26.98
C GLN A 1043 21.30 45.85 26.41
N LEU A 1044 20.03 46.04 26.08
CA LEU A 1044 19.12 45.02 25.58
C LEU A 1044 18.53 45.48 24.25
N HIS A 1045 18.97 44.87 23.16
CA HIS A 1045 18.47 45.08 21.81
C HIS A 1045 17.25 44.19 21.56
N THR A 1046 16.19 44.74 20.97
CA THR A 1046 14.92 44.02 20.78
C THR A 1046 14.44 44.04 19.34
N SER A 1047 13.75 42.98 18.93
CA SER A 1047 13.09 42.84 17.62
C SER A 1047 11.75 42.14 17.79
N ALA A 1048 10.79 42.44 16.92
CA ALA A 1048 9.48 41.79 16.87
C ALA A 1048 9.22 41.22 15.47
N LEU A 1049 8.85 39.95 15.40
CA LEU A 1049 8.58 39.26 14.13
C LEU A 1049 7.07 39.02 13.97
N ARG A 1050 6.45 39.67 12.97
CA ARG A 1050 5.00 39.64 12.72
C ARG A 1050 4.57 38.41 11.91
N ILE A 1051 4.69 37.24 12.53
CA ILE A 1051 4.49 35.94 11.86
C ILE A 1051 3.03 35.75 11.40
N PRO A 1052 2.78 35.43 10.10
CA PRO A 1052 1.45 35.09 9.60
C PRO A 1052 1.07 33.63 9.92
N ALA A 1053 -0.08 33.17 9.45
CA ALA A 1053 -0.48 31.76 9.59
C ALA A 1053 0.59 30.81 9.04
N PHE A 1054 0.92 29.73 9.77
CA PHE A 1054 1.99 28.81 9.38
C PHE A 1054 1.60 27.32 9.40
N TYR A 1055 2.29 26.54 8.57
CA TYR A 1055 2.04 25.11 8.35
C TYR A 1055 3.35 24.32 8.24
N GLY A 1056 3.29 22.98 8.37
CA GLY A 1056 4.43 22.11 8.08
C GLY A 1056 4.48 20.80 8.84
N LYS A 1057 5.67 20.18 8.89
CA LYS A 1057 5.91 18.91 9.61
C LYS A 1057 5.50 19.07 11.09
N HIS A 1058 4.75 18.10 11.61
CA HIS A 1058 4.19 18.08 12.97
C HIS A 1058 3.15 19.17 13.31
N ASP A 1059 2.60 19.89 12.32
CA ASP A 1059 1.45 20.77 12.52
C ASP A 1059 0.24 20.00 13.12
N THR A 1060 -0.29 20.54 14.22
CA THR A 1060 -1.47 20.02 14.92
C THR A 1060 -2.67 20.97 14.88
N ASN A 1061 -2.54 22.10 14.18
CA ASN A 1061 -3.49 23.20 14.19
C ASN A 1061 -4.02 23.54 12.79
N PHE A 1062 -3.20 24.05 11.85
CA PHE A 1062 -3.73 24.60 10.60
C PHE A 1062 -4.27 23.53 9.65
N VAL A 1063 -3.40 22.67 9.11
CA VAL A 1063 -3.77 21.60 8.18
C VAL A 1063 -4.76 20.61 8.82
N PRO A 1064 -4.61 20.16 10.08
CA PRO A 1064 -5.57 19.23 10.69
C PRO A 1064 -6.95 19.84 10.96
N GLN A 1065 -7.06 21.15 11.20
CA GLN A 1065 -8.36 21.81 11.35
C GLN A 1065 -9.00 22.07 9.98
N LEU A 1066 -8.22 22.45 8.96
CA LEU A 1066 -8.69 22.55 7.57
C LEU A 1066 -9.25 21.21 7.08
N VAL A 1067 -8.50 20.11 7.24
CA VAL A 1067 -8.95 18.75 6.91
C VAL A 1067 -10.18 18.33 7.73
N ARG A 1068 -10.25 18.69 9.02
CA ARG A 1068 -11.45 18.44 9.85
C ARG A 1068 -12.67 19.21 9.35
N SER A 1069 -12.50 20.47 8.95
CA SER A 1069 -13.57 21.34 8.44
C SER A 1069 -14.06 20.89 7.07
N ILE A 1070 -13.14 20.41 6.21
CA ILE A 1070 -13.46 19.72 4.96
C ILE A 1070 -14.31 18.47 5.25
N ARG A 1071 -13.84 17.56 6.11
CA ARG A 1071 -14.55 16.32 6.50
C ARG A 1071 -15.93 16.56 7.12
N ARG A 1072 -16.13 17.67 7.81
CA ARG A 1072 -17.42 18.07 8.41
C ARG A 1072 -18.36 18.82 7.45
N LYS A 1073 -17.93 19.11 6.23
CA LYS A 1073 -18.65 19.94 5.24
C LYS A 1073 -18.89 21.40 5.68
N GLU A 1074 -18.15 21.86 6.68
CA GLU A 1074 -18.12 23.25 7.16
C GLU A 1074 -17.52 24.20 6.08
N HIS A 1075 -16.65 23.68 5.21
CA HIS A 1075 -16.02 24.38 4.08
C HIS A 1075 -16.98 25.01 3.06
N LYS A 1076 -18.30 24.75 3.15
CA LYS A 1076 -19.32 25.30 2.25
C LYS A 1076 -19.68 26.76 2.56
N MET A 1077 -19.12 27.37 3.60
CA MET A 1077 -19.36 28.76 3.97
C MET A 1077 -18.18 29.66 3.55
N GLN A 1078 -18.35 30.38 2.44
CA GLN A 1078 -17.37 31.37 1.97
C GLN A 1078 -17.53 32.69 2.73
N LEU A 1079 -16.45 33.19 3.35
CA LEU A 1079 -16.44 34.48 4.02
C LEU A 1079 -16.02 35.60 3.06
N GLY A 1080 -16.99 36.39 2.61
CA GLY A 1080 -16.76 37.50 1.68
C GLY A 1080 -16.60 37.03 0.22
N LYS A 1081 -15.84 37.80 -0.57
CA LYS A 1081 -15.77 37.64 -2.05
C LYS A 1081 -14.64 36.74 -2.55
N ASP A 1082 -13.89 36.09 -1.65
CA ASP A 1082 -12.69 35.29 -1.97
C ASP A 1082 -11.67 36.03 -2.85
N LYS A 1083 -11.33 37.26 -2.43
CA LYS A 1083 -10.38 38.16 -3.11
C LYS A 1083 -9.35 38.79 -2.17
N LYS A 1084 -9.32 38.40 -0.90
CA LYS A 1084 -8.27 38.84 0.03
C LYS A 1084 -7.13 37.82 -0.04
N PRO A 1085 -5.90 38.23 -0.39
CA PRO A 1085 -4.75 37.35 -0.19
C PRO A 1085 -4.60 37.05 1.30
N PHE A 1086 -4.13 35.84 1.60
CA PHE A 1086 -3.70 35.41 2.92
C PHE A 1086 -2.32 34.78 2.78
N GLU A 1087 -1.38 35.21 3.61
CA GLU A 1087 -0.01 34.70 3.59
C GLU A 1087 0.13 33.45 4.46
N PHE A 1088 0.97 32.51 4.01
CA PHE A 1088 1.19 31.25 4.69
C PHE A 1088 2.69 30.91 4.73
N LEU A 1089 3.26 30.87 5.94
CA LEU A 1089 4.69 30.62 6.16
C LEU A 1089 4.96 29.15 6.49
N TYR A 1090 6.04 28.58 5.95
CA TYR A 1090 6.47 27.23 6.33
C TYR A 1090 7.18 27.26 7.70
N VAL A 1091 6.84 26.32 8.59
CA VAL A 1091 7.26 26.35 10.00
C VAL A 1091 8.78 26.40 10.22
N LYS A 1092 9.59 25.76 9.34
CA LYS A 1092 11.07 25.90 9.38
C LYS A 1092 11.56 27.29 9.01
N LYS A 1093 10.89 28.01 8.10
CA LYS A 1093 11.27 29.40 7.74
C LYS A 1093 10.87 30.40 8.82
N ALA A 1094 9.74 30.18 9.49
CA ALA A 1094 9.38 30.94 10.68
C ALA A 1094 10.44 30.76 11.81
N ALA A 1095 10.97 29.54 11.99
CA ALA A 1095 12.04 29.29 12.95
C ALA A 1095 13.37 29.95 12.55
N GLU A 1096 13.80 29.77 11.30
CA GLU A 1096 15.00 30.38 10.70
C GLU A 1096 15.04 31.91 10.88
N ALA A 1097 13.91 32.60 10.66
CA ALA A 1097 13.79 34.04 10.86
C ALA A 1097 14.05 34.49 12.31
N HIS A 1098 13.64 33.70 13.32
CA HIS A 1098 13.91 34.04 14.73
C HIS A 1098 15.39 33.89 15.09
N ILE A 1099 16.11 32.96 14.44
CA ILE A 1099 17.53 32.73 14.65
C ILE A 1099 18.35 33.82 13.95
N LEU A 1100 17.98 34.19 12.73
CA LEU A 1100 18.60 35.30 12.01
C LEU A 1100 18.44 36.63 12.78
N ALA A 1101 17.23 36.93 13.27
CA ALA A 1101 16.99 38.10 14.12
C ALA A 1101 17.80 38.03 15.43
N MET A 1102 17.86 36.88 16.09
CA MET A 1102 18.64 36.70 17.33
C MET A 1102 20.13 36.94 17.09
N ASN A 1103 20.70 36.35 16.04
CA ASN A 1103 22.12 36.50 15.71
C ASN A 1103 22.46 37.95 15.34
N ALA A 1104 21.58 38.62 14.58
CA ALA A 1104 21.77 40.01 14.15
C ALA A 1104 21.76 41.02 15.32
N LEU A 1105 21.02 40.71 16.39
CA LEU A 1105 21.02 41.47 17.66
C LEU A 1105 22.20 41.13 18.59
N LEU A 1106 22.96 40.06 18.29
CA LEU A 1106 24.10 39.60 19.09
C LEU A 1106 25.47 39.98 18.50
N ASP A 1107 25.57 40.15 17.18
CA ASP A 1107 26.81 40.55 16.50
C ASP A 1107 26.88 42.08 16.28
N PRO A 1108 27.82 42.79 16.93
CA PRO A 1108 28.00 44.23 16.76
C PRO A 1108 28.29 44.70 15.33
N GLN A 1109 28.79 43.83 14.43
CA GLN A 1109 29.06 44.20 13.04
C GLN A 1109 27.79 44.21 12.18
N THR A 1110 26.83 43.34 12.49
CA THR A 1110 25.51 43.34 11.83
C THR A 1110 24.50 44.25 12.51
N MET A 1111 24.72 44.61 13.78
CA MET A 1111 23.78 45.39 14.59
C MET A 1111 23.36 46.72 13.93
N ASP A 1112 24.31 47.49 13.37
CA ASP A 1112 24.02 48.75 12.67
C ASP A 1112 23.21 48.55 11.37
N TRP A 1113 23.30 47.36 10.75
CA TRP A 1113 22.51 47.03 9.55
C TRP A 1113 21.13 46.48 9.92
N ALA A 1114 21.04 45.68 10.99
CA ALA A 1114 19.80 45.14 11.52
C ALA A 1114 18.91 46.25 12.10
N MET A 1115 19.49 47.23 12.80
CA MET A 1115 18.82 48.43 13.32
C MET A 1115 18.48 49.47 12.24
N ALA A 1116 18.75 49.18 10.96
CA ALA A 1116 18.46 50.03 9.80
C ALA A 1116 17.69 49.31 8.68
N THR A 1117 17.25 48.06 8.92
CA THR A 1117 16.51 47.22 7.96
C THR A 1117 15.37 46.43 8.67
N LEU A 1118 14.95 46.89 9.85
CA LEU A 1118 13.83 46.46 10.71
C LEU A 1118 13.25 47.68 11.43
#